data_AF-A0A1M3HKK9-F1
#
_entry.id   AF-A0A1M3HKK9-F1
#
_cell.length_a   1.000
_cell.length_b   1.000
_cell.length_c   1.000
_cell.angle_alpha   90.00
_cell.angle_beta   90.00
_cell.angle_gamma   90.00
#
_symmetry.space_group_name_H-M   'P 1'
#
loop_
_entity.id
_entity.type
_entity.pdbx_description
1 polymer ?
#
loop_
_entity_poly.entity_id
_entity_poly.type
_entity_poly.pdbx_seq_one_letter_code
_entity_poly.pdbx_strand_id
1 'polypeptide(L)'
;MRFIENGVIKLGVDLDKGGSITYLSEIGKENMINNYDLGRQVQMSFYSGPVPYEPDGKKANPAWVSIGWNPIQSGDVAGNHSRILAFTSGRNEIYVKCIPMHWPLTNVPGECTYECWIRLEGNTVKVRSRIVNHRPDTTQFPARNQELPAVYTNAPYHRLVTYMGSKPYTHDTVSILKNHNLPQNGWITWQSWQATESWAANLDDNDYGLGIWNEGVQRFSGGYYGDSSFKGGTRDVPTAYIAPNGFEVLDHNITYDYHYVLIVGKLDVIRNYVYRQPRPALPVYHFDNQRQHWYYQNTTDKGWPVSGGLEIKLNSQASMSSPMILWKAADASNVVIDADWPATVTKARVYFSRWGTDAYSAGAYMDSVAFSVTGGRRRYTIPLTGAANYHGIFNGLKIMPDPNGQAGAGEKVKIYSISLAQDKNTSYRDLFTDTWVAADALGRTMPDAATVGPVKKDKRRITGIFYITWHSDNLADLKSPYAGDVTKVLAADPSARLDAHNPQWKEGSLHWGEPENGYFLSKDEYVIRKDMSMLADAGVDVLVMDVTNAVRYWSEWDTLFTVMQKMKAEGNKVPQFCFWAFNGPVITVVQDLYDKIYKAEKYKDLWFYWDNKPLLLYNDNPAVDANGNNAADAKGYSEEVKRFFTLRTMWWGYYEWAGRRFIGTEDNWSFGYDMGDKKVLALPLDSLASRHHGRIEEAAVTPAQHPASLTGKSWSRQTGEPSLNQYDLPDSAYVPWLKKTVKHPEGYGIYFQQRWDEALKTDPDFLYLNDWNEWTAGKYQPEAGKTYSFMRRDNPYFFVDQYNSEFNRTIQPMKGGYTDNYYMQMAQNIRRYKGVRSIPVLKGISAMKVDGDFADWGKIKTEYRDTKGDVFHRSHKGYGGTFYVDSSGRNDIVTCKVAVDNRDIYFYAETADVLTSFSGNNWMLLLIDADKNPNTGWHGYDFLVNRNIVNDKVTTLMHYDPAGGGWKEVAQLNYRCKGNALELAVPRRLLGVTGSSFTIDFHWSDNVSDLNDPISLCTSGDSAPNRRFNYRCIWKR
;
A
#
# COMPACT_ATOMS: atom_id res chain seq x y z
N MET A 1 50.38 4.53 17.14
CA MET A 1 49.56 4.62 15.90
C MET A 1 49.66 3.41 14.97
N ARG A 2 48.54 3.08 14.30
CA ARG A 2 48.37 2.05 13.27
C ARG A 2 47.49 2.60 12.15
N PHE A 3 47.85 2.35 10.89
CA PHE A 3 47.20 2.96 9.72
C PHE A 3 46.58 1.93 8.78
N ILE A 4 45.50 2.32 8.12
CA ILE A 4 44.88 1.64 6.97
C ILE A 4 44.57 2.68 5.89
N GLU A 5 44.53 2.26 4.63
CA GLU A 5 44.16 3.10 3.48
C GLU A 5 43.53 2.27 2.36
N ASN A 6 42.77 2.92 1.47
CA ASN A 6 42.06 2.25 0.37
C ASN A 6 42.25 2.92 -1.01
N GLY A 7 43.32 3.71 -1.17
CA GLY A 7 43.58 4.48 -2.39
C GLY A 7 42.81 5.80 -2.50
N VAL A 8 41.88 6.10 -1.56
CA VAL A 8 41.13 7.37 -1.51
C VAL A 8 41.40 8.11 -0.21
N ILE A 9 41.24 7.43 0.92
CA ILE A 9 41.47 7.99 2.26
C ILE A 9 42.48 7.15 3.05
N LYS A 10 43.12 7.81 4.01
CA LYS A 10 44.01 7.21 4.99
C LYS A 10 43.49 7.47 6.39
N LEU A 11 43.42 6.42 7.20
CA LEU A 11 42.96 6.48 8.58
C LEU A 11 44.02 5.90 9.52
N GLY A 12 44.19 6.54 10.68
CA GLY A 12 45.06 6.05 11.74
C GLY A 12 44.35 6.02 13.10
N VAL A 13 44.52 4.90 13.80
CA VAL A 13 44.14 4.76 15.21
C VAL A 13 45.37 4.80 16.09
N ASP A 14 45.24 5.29 17.33
CA ASP A 14 46.34 5.27 18.29
C ASP A 14 46.11 4.28 19.42
N LEU A 15 46.94 3.23 19.47
CA LEU A 15 46.84 2.18 20.49
C LEU A 15 47.18 2.70 21.88
N ASP A 16 48.01 3.74 21.98
CA ASP A 16 48.28 4.40 23.24
C ASP A 16 47.12 5.31 23.69
N LYS A 17 46.07 5.48 22.87
CA LYS A 17 44.85 6.22 23.20
C LYS A 17 43.61 5.33 23.03
N GLY A 18 43.68 4.10 23.53
CA GLY A 18 42.57 3.14 23.47
C GLY A 18 42.06 2.79 22.06
N GLY A 19 42.86 3.07 21.02
CA GLY A 19 42.49 2.88 19.62
C GLY A 19 41.51 3.90 19.07
N SER A 20 41.40 5.09 19.65
CA SER A 20 40.63 6.19 19.05
C SER A 20 41.21 6.59 17.69
N ILE A 21 40.36 7.12 16.81
CA ILE A 21 40.83 7.62 15.51
C ILE A 21 41.51 8.97 15.77
N THR A 22 42.82 9.02 15.53
CA THR A 22 43.67 10.20 15.70
C THR A 22 44.11 10.77 14.35
N TYR A 23 43.90 10.03 13.26
CA TYR A 23 44.24 10.48 11.92
C TYR A 23 43.15 10.11 10.91
N LEU A 24 42.72 11.08 10.11
CA LEU A 24 41.87 10.85 8.94
C LEU A 24 42.15 11.93 7.91
N SER A 25 42.44 11.53 6.67
CA SER A 25 42.62 12.44 5.55
C SER A 25 42.27 11.77 4.22
N GLU A 26 42.05 12.57 3.18
CA GLU A 26 42.26 12.12 1.80
C GLU A 26 43.77 11.85 1.60
N ILE A 27 44.10 10.85 0.77
CA ILE A 27 45.50 10.53 0.51
C ILE A 27 46.23 11.74 -0.05
N GLY A 28 47.38 12.08 0.55
CA GLY A 28 48.19 13.25 0.17
C GLY A 28 47.76 14.57 0.80
N LYS A 29 46.69 14.62 1.60
CA LYS A 29 46.27 15.80 2.37
C LYS A 29 46.65 15.69 3.85
N GLU A 30 46.55 16.82 4.55
CA GLU A 30 46.82 16.88 5.99
C GLU A 30 45.74 16.17 6.82
N ASN A 31 46.11 15.82 8.05
CA ASN A 31 45.19 15.22 9.01
C ASN A 31 44.03 16.17 9.33
N MET A 32 42.80 15.66 9.35
CA MET A 32 41.63 16.43 9.76
C MET A 32 41.38 16.40 11.26
N ILE A 33 41.91 15.42 11.99
CA ILE A 33 41.55 15.15 13.39
C ILE A 33 42.42 15.96 14.36
N ASN A 34 41.78 16.59 15.35
CA ASN A 34 42.48 17.27 16.44
C ASN A 34 42.95 16.25 17.48
N ASN A 35 44.09 16.51 18.12
CA ASN A 35 44.76 15.64 19.09
C ASN A 35 45.44 16.45 20.21
N TYR A 36 44.97 17.68 20.49
CA TYR A 36 45.57 18.56 21.49
C TYR A 36 45.62 17.93 22.89
N ASP A 37 44.56 17.24 23.29
CA ASP A 37 44.44 16.51 24.56
C ASP A 37 43.77 15.14 24.33
N LEU A 38 43.54 14.37 25.40
CA LEU A 38 42.87 13.05 25.34
C LEU A 38 41.34 13.15 25.24
N GLY A 39 40.76 14.33 25.36
CA GLY A 39 39.32 14.57 25.15
C GLY A 39 38.98 14.79 23.68
N ARG A 40 39.96 15.13 22.84
CA ARG A 40 39.75 15.54 21.44
C ARG A 40 40.28 14.52 20.45
N GLN A 41 39.45 13.61 19.99
CA GLN A 41 39.71 12.64 18.91
C GLN A 41 38.37 12.32 18.21
N VAL A 42 38.32 11.31 17.34
CA VAL A 42 37.04 10.59 17.13
C VAL A 42 36.97 9.43 18.13
N GLN A 43 36.08 9.54 19.12
CA GLN A 43 36.05 8.60 20.24
C GLN A 43 34.67 8.36 20.84
N MET A 44 34.49 7.16 21.40
CA MET A 44 33.37 6.83 22.28
C MET A 44 33.45 7.62 23.58
N SER A 45 32.31 8.21 23.98
CA SER A 45 32.14 8.94 25.24
C SER A 45 30.70 8.75 25.72
N PHE A 46 30.57 8.12 26.88
CA PHE A 46 29.27 7.71 27.43
C PHE A 46 28.99 8.41 28.75
N TYR A 47 27.74 8.73 29.04
CA TYR A 47 27.33 9.51 30.19
C TYR A 47 26.25 8.77 30.98
N SER A 48 26.44 8.61 32.29
CA SER A 48 25.43 8.09 33.21
C SER A 48 25.53 8.77 34.57
N GLY A 49 24.67 8.37 35.52
CA GLY A 49 24.83 8.74 36.92
C GLY A 49 25.76 7.78 37.67
N PRO A 50 26.13 8.10 38.92
CA PRO A 50 25.75 9.30 39.66
C PRO A 50 26.44 10.57 39.13
N VAL A 51 25.89 11.73 39.48
CA VAL A 51 26.44 13.06 39.19
C VAL A 51 26.56 13.83 40.52
N PRO A 52 27.77 14.08 41.04
CA PRO A 52 29.07 13.65 40.50
C PRO A 52 29.32 12.13 40.67
N TYR A 53 30.30 11.61 39.92
CA TYR A 53 30.83 10.25 40.09
C TYR A 53 32.21 10.32 40.75
N GLU A 54 32.31 9.81 41.98
CA GLU A 54 33.50 9.92 42.84
C GLU A 54 33.79 8.59 43.56
N PRO A 55 34.25 7.55 42.83
CA PRO A 55 34.56 6.24 43.41
C PRO A 55 35.81 6.30 44.30
N ASP A 56 35.85 5.46 45.33
CA ASP A 56 37.03 5.22 46.18
C ASP A 56 37.71 6.50 46.74
N GLY A 57 36.90 7.52 47.04
CA GLY A 57 37.38 8.80 47.58
C GLY A 57 38.06 9.72 46.55
N LYS A 58 38.11 9.34 45.26
CA LYS A 58 38.65 10.18 44.18
C LYS A 58 37.65 11.26 43.79
N LYS A 59 38.10 12.52 43.82
CA LYS A 59 37.29 13.69 43.47
C LYS A 59 37.31 13.97 41.97
N ALA A 60 36.14 14.32 41.43
CA ALA A 60 36.04 14.79 40.06
C ALA A 60 36.76 16.14 39.93
N ASN A 61 37.41 16.36 38.78
CA ASN A 61 37.97 17.65 38.45
C ASN A 61 36.85 18.72 38.51
N PRO A 62 37.05 19.86 39.21
CA PRO A 62 36.03 20.89 39.38
C PRO A 62 35.38 21.40 38.08
N ALA A 63 36.12 21.39 36.95
CA ALA A 63 35.60 21.79 35.65
C ALA A 63 34.59 20.80 35.05
N TRP A 64 34.57 19.56 35.52
CA TRP A 64 33.86 18.44 34.90
C TRP A 64 32.93 17.68 35.87
N VAL A 65 32.63 18.25 37.04
CA VAL A 65 31.78 17.65 38.08
C VAL A 65 30.39 17.27 37.56
N SER A 66 29.80 18.08 36.68
CA SER A 66 28.46 17.88 36.11
C SER A 66 28.38 16.72 35.09
N ILE A 67 29.52 16.21 34.64
CA ILE A 67 29.58 15.13 33.66
C ILE A 67 29.24 13.77 34.29
N GLY A 68 29.50 13.53 35.57
CA GLY A 68 29.17 12.28 36.26
C GLY A 68 29.97 11.06 35.78
N TRP A 69 29.32 9.89 35.70
CA TRP A 69 29.96 8.67 35.19
C TRP A 69 30.22 8.83 33.69
N ASN A 70 31.48 9.08 33.33
CA ASN A 70 31.88 9.31 31.93
C ASN A 70 33.22 8.66 31.57
N PRO A 71 33.22 7.38 31.16
CA PRO A 71 34.36 6.80 30.49
C PRO A 71 34.46 7.34 29.06
N ILE A 72 35.69 7.61 28.62
CA ILE A 72 36.01 7.97 27.24
C ILE A 72 37.15 7.10 26.71
N GLN A 73 37.19 6.89 25.38
CA GLN A 73 38.06 5.89 24.76
C GLN A 73 39.56 6.21 24.85
N SER A 74 39.95 7.48 24.82
CA SER A 74 41.35 7.86 24.69
C SER A 74 42.11 7.88 26.02
N GLY A 75 41.51 8.43 27.08
CA GLY A 75 42.17 8.62 28.37
C GLY A 75 41.50 9.71 29.21
N ASP A 76 42.10 10.08 30.33
CA ASP A 76 41.55 11.07 31.26
C ASP A 76 42.15 12.48 31.13
N VAL A 77 41.52 13.46 31.78
CA VAL A 77 41.95 14.87 31.75
C VAL A 77 43.34 15.10 32.36
N ALA A 78 43.82 14.17 33.19
CA ALA A 78 45.15 14.22 33.80
C ALA A 78 46.24 13.58 32.92
N GLY A 79 45.88 13.07 31.73
CA GLY A 79 46.82 12.51 30.77
C GLY A 79 47.06 11.01 30.92
N ASN A 80 46.25 10.26 31.69
CA ASN A 80 46.39 8.80 31.77
C ASN A 80 45.64 8.13 30.63
N HIS A 81 46.26 7.13 30.02
CA HIS A 81 45.80 6.53 28.77
C HIS A 81 44.94 5.28 29.00
N SER A 82 43.99 5.04 28.09
CA SER A 82 43.19 3.82 28.08
C SER A 82 43.99 2.57 27.70
N ARG A 83 43.61 1.41 28.25
CA ARG A 83 44.38 0.16 28.13
C ARG A 83 43.83 -0.72 27.01
N ILE A 84 44.67 -1.09 26.04
CA ILE A 84 44.30 -2.04 24.97
C ILE A 84 44.18 -3.46 25.54
N LEU A 85 43.13 -4.17 25.13
CA LEU A 85 42.89 -5.59 25.42
C LEU A 85 43.07 -6.46 24.18
N ALA A 86 42.64 -5.98 23.01
CA ALA A 86 42.79 -6.69 21.74
C ALA A 86 42.92 -5.70 20.58
N PHE A 87 43.65 -6.12 19.54
CA PHE A 87 43.84 -5.35 18.32
C PHE A 87 44.07 -6.28 17.15
N THR A 88 43.38 -6.04 16.03
CA THR A 88 43.67 -6.67 14.75
C THR A 88 43.57 -5.63 13.64
N SER A 89 44.41 -5.75 12.61
CA SER A 89 44.38 -4.87 11.43
C SER A 89 44.55 -5.69 10.17
N GLY A 90 43.73 -5.39 9.17
CA GLY A 90 43.85 -5.88 7.81
C GLY A 90 44.28 -4.75 6.86
N ARG A 91 44.02 -4.94 5.56
CA ARG A 91 44.34 -3.96 4.52
C ARG A 91 43.52 -2.66 4.65
N ASN A 92 42.23 -2.79 4.91
CA ASN A 92 41.26 -1.68 4.97
C ASN A 92 40.30 -1.79 6.18
N GLU A 93 40.64 -2.62 7.17
CA GLU A 93 39.82 -2.87 8.36
C GLU A 93 40.68 -2.89 9.63
N ILE A 94 40.16 -2.35 10.73
CA ILE A 94 40.75 -2.37 12.07
C ILE A 94 39.70 -2.83 13.07
N TYR A 95 40.10 -3.64 14.03
CA TYR A 95 39.34 -3.89 15.26
C TYR A 95 40.20 -3.51 16.47
N VAL A 96 39.61 -2.81 17.44
CA VAL A 96 40.24 -2.50 18.72
C VAL A 96 39.27 -2.81 19.86
N LYS A 97 39.80 -3.40 20.94
CA LYS A 97 39.14 -3.51 22.24
C LYS A 97 39.99 -2.85 23.32
N CYS A 98 39.40 -2.01 24.17
CA CYS A 98 40.11 -1.35 25.26
C CYS A 98 39.28 -1.26 26.55
N ILE A 99 39.95 -0.95 27.65
CA ILE A 99 39.34 -0.42 28.87
C ILE A 99 39.50 1.10 28.82
N PRO A 100 38.39 1.86 28.76
CA PRO A 100 38.42 3.32 28.74
C PRO A 100 38.84 3.91 30.10
N MET A 101 39.08 5.21 30.15
CA MET A 101 39.33 5.94 31.41
C MET A 101 38.20 6.92 31.68
N HIS A 102 37.91 7.20 32.95
CA HIS A 102 36.96 8.24 33.33
C HIS A 102 37.56 9.63 33.10
N TRP A 103 36.99 10.41 32.16
CA TRP A 103 37.46 11.75 31.83
C TRP A 103 37.63 12.69 33.04
N PRO A 104 36.63 12.85 33.93
CA PRO A 104 36.72 13.82 35.02
C PRO A 104 37.63 13.37 36.17
N LEU A 105 38.14 12.14 36.17
CA LEU A 105 38.88 11.56 37.29
C LEU A 105 40.35 11.34 36.93
N THR A 106 41.23 11.29 37.93
CA THR A 106 42.65 10.99 37.72
C THR A 106 42.92 9.50 37.89
N ASN A 107 43.36 8.87 36.79
CA ASN A 107 43.79 7.48 36.70
C ASN A 107 42.74 6.50 37.24
N VAL A 108 41.49 6.62 36.75
CA VAL A 108 40.39 5.71 37.07
C VAL A 108 39.92 5.01 35.80
N PRO A 109 40.23 3.71 35.63
CA PRO A 109 39.68 2.91 34.54
C PRO A 109 38.16 2.82 34.64
N GLY A 110 37.49 2.83 33.50
CA GLY A 110 36.04 2.60 33.46
C GLY A 110 35.69 1.15 33.76
N GLU A 111 34.55 0.94 34.43
CA GLU A 111 34.01 -0.40 34.70
C GLU A 111 33.28 -0.97 33.46
N CYS A 112 33.92 -0.86 32.30
CA CYS A 112 33.37 -1.29 31.02
C CYS A 112 34.50 -1.62 30.02
N THR A 113 34.14 -2.24 28.90
CA THR A 113 35.05 -2.37 27.75
C THR A 113 34.44 -1.73 26.53
N TYR A 114 35.29 -1.09 25.71
CA TYR A 114 34.92 -0.56 24.42
C TYR A 114 35.47 -1.43 23.31
N GLU A 115 34.65 -1.63 22.27
CA GLU A 115 35.01 -2.34 21.05
C GLU A 115 34.67 -1.47 19.84
N CYS A 116 35.58 -1.40 18.87
CA CYS A 116 35.43 -0.60 17.66
C CYS A 116 35.88 -1.41 16.45
N TRP A 117 34.99 -1.56 15.46
CA TRP A 117 35.29 -2.15 14.15
C TRP A 117 35.21 -1.05 13.10
N ILE A 118 36.33 -0.81 12.41
CA ILE A 118 36.52 0.30 11.48
C ILE A 118 36.81 -0.28 10.10
N ARG A 119 36.11 0.19 9.07
CA ARG A 119 36.31 -0.22 7.67
C ARG A 119 36.33 0.98 6.73
N LEU A 120 37.27 1.00 5.80
CA LEU A 120 37.33 2.00 4.73
C LEU A 120 36.59 1.53 3.47
N GLU A 121 35.77 2.40 2.91
CA GLU A 121 35.02 2.17 1.66
C GLU A 121 34.89 3.48 0.87
N GLY A 122 35.59 3.58 -0.27
CA GLY A 122 35.69 4.83 -1.02
C GLY A 122 36.20 5.97 -0.13
N ASN A 123 35.48 7.09 -0.12
CA ASN A 123 35.76 8.24 0.74
C ASN A 123 35.11 8.16 2.13
N THR A 124 34.66 6.98 2.57
CA THR A 124 33.93 6.79 3.83
C THR A 124 34.64 5.85 4.80
N VAL A 125 34.42 6.09 6.09
CA VAL A 125 34.82 5.22 7.19
C VAL A 125 33.56 4.70 7.86
N LYS A 126 33.26 3.41 7.70
CA LYS A 126 32.15 2.75 8.39
C LYS A 126 32.65 2.22 9.71
N VAL A 127 32.00 2.64 10.81
CA VAL A 127 32.41 2.26 12.16
C VAL A 127 31.23 1.65 12.91
N ARG A 128 31.48 0.48 13.50
CA ARG A 128 30.64 -0.10 14.55
C ARG A 128 31.34 0.09 15.88
N SER A 129 30.62 0.61 16.87
CA SER A 129 31.09 0.79 18.24
C SER A 129 30.22 0.01 19.21
N ARG A 130 30.85 -0.52 20.26
CA ARG A 130 30.16 -1.24 21.33
C ARG A 130 30.76 -0.90 22.68
N ILE A 131 29.90 -0.65 23.66
CA ILE A 131 30.23 -0.70 25.08
C ILE A 131 29.66 -1.98 25.69
N VAL A 132 30.47 -2.66 26.51
CA VAL A 132 30.02 -3.72 27.41
C VAL A 132 30.24 -3.21 28.83
N ASN A 133 29.15 -2.90 29.53
CA ASN A 133 29.18 -2.31 30.84
C ASN A 133 29.21 -3.39 31.94
N HIS A 134 30.01 -3.17 32.98
CA HIS A 134 30.18 -4.07 34.12
C HIS A 134 30.29 -3.29 35.43
N ARG A 135 29.42 -2.28 35.59
CA ARG A 135 29.41 -1.46 36.80
C ARG A 135 29.02 -2.29 38.01
N PRO A 136 29.70 -2.10 39.17
CA PRO A 136 29.37 -2.80 40.40
C PRO A 136 28.07 -2.29 41.03
N ASP A 137 27.70 -1.04 40.79
CA ASP A 137 26.44 -0.49 41.26
C ASP A 137 25.29 -0.91 40.34
N THR A 138 24.18 -1.38 40.91
CA THR A 138 23.03 -1.89 40.13
C THR A 138 21.92 -0.85 39.96
N THR A 139 22.23 0.44 40.19
CA THR A 139 21.23 1.50 40.14
C THR A 139 20.91 1.86 38.69
N GLN A 140 19.63 1.82 38.31
CA GLN A 140 19.21 2.34 37.01
C GLN A 140 19.10 3.87 37.09
N PHE A 141 20.09 4.57 36.54
CA PHE A 141 20.09 6.03 36.46
C PHE A 141 19.22 6.54 35.30
N PRO A 142 18.74 7.81 35.37
CA PRO A 142 18.06 8.44 34.25
C PRO A 142 18.89 8.42 32.97
N ALA A 143 18.20 8.35 31.83
CA ALA A 143 18.84 8.44 30.54
C ALA A 143 19.60 9.76 30.37
N ARG A 144 20.72 9.71 29.64
CA ARG A 144 21.53 10.88 29.29
C ARG A 144 21.92 10.86 27.82
N ASN A 145 22.33 12.01 27.31
CA ASN A 145 22.91 12.12 25.97
C ASN A 145 24.23 11.34 25.93
N GLN A 146 24.38 10.51 24.91
CA GLN A 146 25.59 9.76 24.58
C GLN A 146 26.22 10.39 23.34
N GLU A 147 27.54 10.45 23.25
CA GLU A 147 28.23 10.91 22.04
C GLU A 147 28.52 9.71 21.15
N LEU A 148 27.93 9.66 19.94
CA LEU A 148 27.87 8.45 19.11
C LEU A 148 28.57 8.58 17.74
N PRO A 149 29.86 8.97 17.65
CA PRO A 149 30.84 9.34 18.66
C PRO A 149 30.96 10.87 18.82
N ALA A 150 31.90 11.31 19.67
CA ALA A 150 32.45 12.66 19.56
C ALA A 150 33.43 12.73 18.37
N VAL A 151 33.38 13.80 17.56
CA VAL A 151 34.28 14.04 16.43
C VAL A 151 34.91 15.43 16.57
N TYR A 152 36.22 15.48 16.78
CA TYR A 152 36.98 16.73 16.84
C TYR A 152 37.87 16.91 15.60
N THR A 153 37.64 18.00 14.86
CA THR A 153 38.42 18.37 13.69
C THR A 153 39.32 19.58 13.96
N ASN A 154 40.37 19.72 13.16
CA ASN A 154 41.31 20.84 13.21
C ASN A 154 40.64 22.17 12.82
N ALA A 155 41.27 23.27 13.21
CA ALA A 155 40.71 24.60 13.14
C ALA A 155 40.21 25.04 11.74
N PRO A 156 40.86 24.68 10.61
CA PRO A 156 40.37 25.05 9.29
C PRO A 156 38.95 24.57 9.00
N TYR A 157 38.54 23.43 9.56
CA TYR A 157 37.21 22.83 9.37
C TYR A 157 36.16 23.42 10.32
N HIS A 158 36.10 24.75 10.41
CA HIS A 158 35.31 25.49 11.40
C HIS A 158 33.82 25.65 11.02
N ARG A 159 33.46 25.45 9.76
CA ARG A 159 32.07 25.65 9.28
C ARG A 159 31.22 24.43 9.57
N LEU A 160 30.32 24.57 10.54
CA LEU A 160 29.38 23.54 10.94
C LEU A 160 28.10 23.58 10.08
N VAL A 161 27.87 22.54 9.29
CA VAL A 161 26.81 22.46 8.27
C VAL A 161 25.96 21.20 8.44
N THR A 162 24.65 21.32 8.23
CA THR A 162 23.67 20.21 8.30
C THR A 162 22.39 20.58 7.53
N TYR A 163 21.36 19.73 7.54
CA TYR A 163 20.00 20.12 7.14
C TYR A 163 19.04 20.08 8.33
N MET A 164 18.45 21.23 8.68
CA MET A 164 17.48 21.36 9.78
C MET A 164 16.05 21.57 9.30
N GLY A 165 15.83 21.65 7.99
CA GLY A 165 14.53 22.03 7.42
C GLY A 165 13.45 20.95 7.55
N SER A 166 12.22 21.35 7.22
CA SER A 166 11.00 20.53 7.31
C SER A 166 10.77 19.59 6.12
N LYS A 167 11.62 19.65 5.09
CA LYS A 167 11.53 18.86 3.86
C LYS A 167 12.80 18.04 3.68
N PRO A 168 13.12 17.12 4.61
CA PRO A 168 14.33 16.32 4.49
C PRO A 168 14.30 15.50 3.20
N TYR A 169 15.48 15.30 2.62
CA TYR A 169 15.68 14.49 1.42
C TYR A 169 15.13 15.08 0.10
N THR A 170 14.89 16.40 0.03
CA THR A 170 14.46 17.09 -1.19
C THR A 170 15.54 17.99 -1.81
N HIS A 171 16.80 17.86 -1.39
CA HIS A 171 17.92 18.75 -1.75
C HIS A 171 17.72 20.22 -1.39
N ASP A 172 16.84 20.52 -0.44
CA ASP A 172 16.58 21.88 0.05
C ASP A 172 17.81 22.47 0.78
N THR A 173 17.86 23.79 0.96
CA THR A 173 19.05 24.54 1.41
C THR A 173 19.56 24.07 2.77
N VAL A 174 20.87 23.84 2.88
CA VAL A 174 21.52 23.44 4.15
C VAL A 174 21.57 24.60 5.15
N SER A 175 21.63 24.26 6.43
CA SER A 175 21.78 25.19 7.55
C SER A 175 23.24 25.29 7.96
N ILE A 176 23.72 26.52 8.19
CA ILE A 176 25.04 26.81 8.76
C ILE A 176 24.84 27.26 10.21
N LEU A 177 25.40 26.49 11.15
CA LEU A 177 25.25 26.75 12.58
C LEU A 177 26.29 27.75 13.06
N LYS A 178 25.85 28.79 13.77
CA LYS A 178 26.73 29.82 14.34
C LYS A 178 26.99 29.51 15.81
N ASN A 179 28.03 28.72 16.09
CA ASN A 179 28.51 28.49 17.46
C ASN A 179 30.02 28.68 17.57
N HIS A 180 30.46 29.83 18.08
CA HIS A 180 31.86 30.19 18.22
C HIS A 180 32.17 30.49 19.68
N ASN A 181 32.92 29.60 20.32
CA ASN A 181 33.44 29.75 21.68
C ASN A 181 34.89 30.25 21.64
N LEU A 182 35.17 31.37 22.31
CA LEU A 182 36.54 31.92 22.37
C LEU A 182 37.36 31.26 23.49
N PRO A 183 38.69 31.11 23.35
CA PRO A 183 39.53 30.48 24.36
C PRO A 183 39.51 31.19 25.72
N GLN A 184 39.23 32.50 25.73
CA GLN A 184 39.11 33.29 26.95
C GLN A 184 37.79 33.03 27.71
N ASN A 185 36.83 32.31 27.12
CA ASN A 185 35.59 31.96 27.80
C ASN A 185 35.87 30.88 28.85
N GLY A 186 35.50 31.15 30.09
CA GLY A 186 35.71 30.22 31.22
C GLY A 186 34.93 28.89 31.11
N TRP A 187 34.00 28.77 30.16
CA TRP A 187 33.18 27.57 29.91
C TRP A 187 32.86 27.41 28.43
N ILE A 188 32.96 26.19 27.90
CA ILE A 188 32.55 25.85 26.52
C ILE A 188 31.08 25.47 26.51
N THR A 189 30.29 26.05 25.59
CA THR A 189 28.90 25.65 25.37
C THR A 189 28.70 25.20 23.92
N TRP A 190 28.41 23.91 23.75
CA TRP A 190 28.03 23.36 22.44
C TRP A 190 26.56 23.64 22.13
N GLN A 191 26.28 24.00 20.89
CA GLN A 191 24.90 24.13 20.40
C GLN A 191 24.33 22.75 20.20
N SER A 192 23.02 22.61 20.40
CA SER A 192 22.27 21.40 20.08
C SER A 192 21.20 21.72 19.03
N TRP A 193 20.99 20.81 18.08
CA TRP A 193 19.99 20.97 17.02
C TRP A 193 19.39 19.62 16.58
N GLN A 194 18.32 19.70 15.79
CA GLN A 194 17.75 18.55 15.09
C GLN A 194 18.21 18.56 13.62
N ALA A 195 19.03 17.59 13.23
CA ALA A 195 19.40 17.31 11.85
C ALA A 195 18.38 16.34 11.24
N THR A 196 17.45 16.85 10.43
CA THR A 196 16.30 16.07 9.93
C THR A 196 16.68 15.02 8.87
N GLU A 197 17.93 15.06 8.39
CA GLU A 197 18.56 14.07 7.51
C GLU A 197 19.62 13.19 8.25
N SER A 198 19.73 13.30 9.58
CA SER A 198 20.64 12.49 10.43
C SER A 198 22.15 12.64 10.13
N TRP A 199 22.59 13.81 9.66
CA TRP A 199 24.01 14.10 9.39
C TRP A 199 24.41 15.54 9.75
N ALA A 200 25.69 15.75 10.02
CA ALA A 200 26.32 17.06 10.14
C ALA A 200 27.77 17.01 9.62
N ALA A 201 28.36 18.15 9.29
CA ALA A 201 29.73 18.23 8.79
C ALA A 201 30.48 19.46 9.30
N ASN A 202 31.78 19.28 9.51
CA ASN A 202 32.75 20.34 9.76
C ASN A 202 33.56 20.57 8.48
N LEU A 203 33.43 21.76 7.89
CA LEU A 203 33.97 22.10 6.57
C LEU A 203 34.88 23.32 6.65
N ASP A 204 35.78 23.43 5.68
CA ASP A 204 36.56 24.64 5.42
C ASP A 204 35.78 25.65 4.56
N ASP A 205 36.40 26.79 4.22
CA ASP A 205 35.81 27.84 3.39
C ASP A 205 35.54 27.41 1.93
N ASN A 206 36.07 26.26 1.49
CA ASN A 206 35.85 25.69 0.16
C ASN A 206 34.82 24.55 0.16
N ASP A 207 34.00 24.46 1.23
CA ASP A 207 33.00 23.41 1.46
C ASP A 207 33.60 22.00 1.56
N TYR A 208 34.89 21.86 1.86
CA TYR A 208 35.57 20.57 1.97
C TYR A 208 35.88 20.22 3.43
N GLY A 209 35.68 18.96 3.84
CA GLY A 209 35.98 18.54 5.20
C GLY A 209 35.43 17.16 5.55
N LEU A 210 34.91 17.05 6.78
CA LEU A 210 34.49 15.79 7.38
C LEU A 210 33.01 15.83 7.78
N GLY A 211 32.22 15.00 7.14
CA GLY A 211 30.84 14.71 7.52
C GLY A 211 30.75 13.50 8.46
N ILE A 212 29.72 13.49 9.30
CA ILE A 212 29.27 12.32 10.05
C ILE A 212 27.79 12.06 9.79
N TRP A 213 27.45 10.82 9.53
CA TRP A 213 26.09 10.31 9.42
C TRP A 213 25.89 9.16 10.43
N ASN A 214 24.81 9.21 11.19
CA ASN A 214 24.41 8.16 12.12
C ASN A 214 22.94 7.84 11.86
N GLU A 215 22.67 6.60 11.46
CA GLU A 215 21.33 6.19 11.03
C GLU A 215 20.31 6.35 12.15
N GLY A 216 19.25 7.11 11.89
CA GLY A 216 18.14 7.30 12.83
C GLY A 216 18.41 8.28 13.98
N VAL A 217 19.63 8.82 14.12
CA VAL A 217 19.93 9.84 15.14
C VAL A 217 19.75 11.23 14.56
N GLN A 218 18.74 11.96 15.03
CA GLN A 218 18.46 13.32 14.56
C GLN A 218 18.92 14.42 15.52
N ARG A 219 19.25 14.10 16.77
CA ARG A 219 19.81 15.10 17.69
C ARG A 219 21.31 15.16 17.51
N PHE A 220 21.86 16.36 17.37
CA PHE A 220 23.29 16.61 17.29
C PHE A 220 23.70 17.74 18.23
N SER A 221 24.98 17.74 18.59
CA SER A 221 25.64 18.86 19.24
C SER A 221 26.97 19.19 18.56
N GLY A 222 27.43 20.43 18.70
CA GLY A 222 28.61 20.90 17.98
C GLY A 222 28.91 22.38 18.11
N GLY A 223 30.04 22.77 17.54
CA GLY A 223 30.49 24.15 17.41
C GLY A 223 31.99 24.26 17.20
N TYR A 224 32.49 25.49 17.25
CA TYR A 224 33.91 25.79 17.15
C TYR A 224 34.43 26.39 18.46
N TYR A 225 35.60 25.95 18.91
CA TYR A 225 36.33 26.49 20.05
C TYR A 225 37.70 26.99 19.57
N GLY A 226 37.97 28.28 19.65
CA GLY A 226 39.20 28.88 19.11
C GLY A 226 39.05 30.36 18.81
N ASP A 227 40.13 31.02 18.41
CA ASP A 227 40.04 32.40 17.92
C ASP A 227 39.45 32.47 16.50
N SER A 228 39.15 33.69 16.04
CA SER A 228 38.56 33.96 14.72
C SER A 228 39.54 33.85 13.55
N SER A 229 40.79 33.41 13.78
CA SER A 229 41.72 33.15 12.68
C SER A 229 41.41 31.85 11.95
N PHE A 230 40.70 30.91 12.59
CA PHE A 230 40.41 29.56 12.09
C PHE A 230 41.66 28.78 11.66
N LYS A 231 42.80 29.07 12.31
CA LYS A 231 44.09 28.42 12.08
C LYS A 231 44.47 27.52 13.25
N GLY A 232 45.18 26.43 12.94
CA GLY A 232 45.61 25.44 13.92
C GLY A 232 45.50 24.01 13.38
N GLY A 233 46.55 23.24 13.56
CA GLY A 233 46.63 21.84 13.18
C GLY A 233 46.28 20.90 14.32
N THR A 234 46.72 19.64 14.16
CA THR A 234 46.34 18.52 15.03
C THR A 234 46.77 18.64 16.50
N ARG A 235 47.71 19.53 16.84
CA ARG A 235 48.19 19.73 18.22
C ARG A 235 47.92 21.12 18.75
N ASP A 236 47.04 21.88 18.09
CA ASP A 236 46.68 23.23 18.51
C ASP A 236 45.34 23.25 19.26
N VAL A 237 45.17 24.23 20.14
CA VAL A 237 43.96 24.43 20.95
C VAL A 237 42.70 24.66 20.09
N PRO A 238 42.74 25.41 18.97
CA PRO A 238 41.54 25.64 18.18
C PRO A 238 41.00 24.36 17.50
N THR A 239 39.69 24.09 17.63
CA THR A 239 39.04 22.88 17.11
C THR A 239 37.56 23.11 16.79
N ALA A 240 37.04 22.35 15.83
CA ALA A 240 35.60 22.18 15.64
C ALA A 240 35.14 20.83 16.17
N TYR A 241 33.93 20.78 16.71
CA TYR A 241 33.32 19.62 17.36
C TYR A 241 31.95 19.32 16.74
N ILE A 242 31.69 18.05 16.48
CA ILE A 242 30.36 17.52 16.17
C ILE A 242 30.14 16.17 16.82
N ALA A 243 28.92 15.91 17.30
CA ALA A 243 28.49 14.59 17.73
C ALA A 243 27.01 14.35 17.41
N PRO A 244 26.64 13.24 16.78
CA PRO A 244 25.29 12.70 16.92
C PRO A 244 25.06 12.30 18.39
N ASN A 245 23.91 12.65 18.94
CA ASN A 245 23.58 12.43 20.34
C ASN A 245 22.35 11.53 20.50
N GLY A 246 22.58 10.27 20.88
CA GLY A 246 21.51 9.37 21.31
C GLY A 246 21.18 9.57 22.78
N PHE A 247 19.91 9.48 23.16
CA PHE A 247 19.50 9.53 24.57
C PHE A 247 19.23 8.11 25.06
N GLU A 248 19.97 7.65 26.07
CA GLU A 248 19.98 6.21 26.41
C GLU A 248 20.01 5.96 27.93
N VAL A 249 19.31 4.90 28.36
CA VAL A 249 19.42 4.34 29.71
C VAL A 249 20.56 3.32 29.73
N LEU A 250 21.69 3.71 30.31
CA LEU A 250 22.85 2.82 30.45
C LEU A 250 22.78 2.03 31.75
N ASP A 251 22.18 0.84 31.69
CA ASP A 251 22.19 -0.11 32.82
C ASP A 251 23.61 -0.58 33.14
N HIS A 252 23.83 -0.96 34.39
CA HIS A 252 25.13 -1.40 34.92
C HIS A 252 25.79 -2.54 34.13
N ASN A 253 24.99 -3.41 33.50
CA ASN A 253 25.38 -4.61 32.76
C ASN A 253 25.05 -4.54 31.25
N ILE A 254 24.75 -3.36 30.70
CA ILE A 254 24.30 -3.22 29.31
C ILE A 254 25.40 -3.57 28.29
N THR A 255 25.01 -4.25 27.22
CA THR A 255 25.78 -4.24 25.97
C THR A 255 25.07 -3.33 24.98
N TYR A 256 25.71 -2.23 24.60
CA TYR A 256 25.13 -1.22 23.73
C TYR A 256 25.99 -1.03 22.49
N ASP A 257 25.39 -1.26 21.31
CA ASP A 257 25.99 -1.15 19.99
C ASP A 257 25.43 0.06 19.24
N TYR A 258 26.27 0.76 18.49
CA TYR A 258 25.84 1.77 17.53
C TYR A 258 26.77 1.82 16.31
N HIS A 259 26.29 2.41 15.22
CA HIS A 259 27.03 2.54 13.97
C HIS A 259 27.06 3.99 13.50
N TYR A 260 28.13 4.39 12.86
CA TYR A 260 28.24 5.69 12.21
C TYR A 260 29.16 5.62 10.99
N VAL A 261 29.03 6.62 10.13
CA VAL A 261 29.87 6.77 8.95
C VAL A 261 30.50 8.15 8.95
N LEU A 262 31.82 8.18 8.88
CA LEU A 262 32.56 9.41 8.58
C LEU A 262 32.75 9.52 7.06
N ILE A 263 32.56 10.72 6.51
CA ILE A 263 32.54 10.95 5.06
C ILE A 263 33.49 12.11 4.76
N VAL A 264 34.60 11.82 4.08
CA VAL A 264 35.58 12.83 3.68
C VAL A 264 35.19 13.39 2.31
N GLY A 265 35.09 14.71 2.17
CA GLY A 265 34.84 15.29 0.86
C GLY A 265 34.20 16.68 0.90
N LYS A 266 33.70 17.10 -0.27
CA LYS A 266 32.89 18.31 -0.39
C LYS A 266 31.48 18.11 0.19
N LEU A 267 30.82 19.21 0.56
CA LEU A 267 29.46 19.23 1.09
C LEU A 267 28.46 18.42 0.25
N ASP A 268 28.49 18.57 -1.06
CA ASP A 268 27.62 17.85 -1.98
C ASP A 268 27.89 16.34 -1.97
N VAL A 269 29.16 15.93 -1.93
CA VAL A 269 29.56 14.52 -1.79
C VAL A 269 29.08 13.92 -0.47
N ILE A 270 29.24 14.65 0.65
CA ILE A 270 28.80 14.23 1.98
C ILE A 270 27.29 14.04 1.99
N ARG A 271 26.52 15.04 1.54
CA ARG A 271 25.06 14.95 1.53
C ARG A 271 24.55 13.91 0.54
N ASN A 272 25.19 13.76 -0.62
CA ASN A 272 24.84 12.73 -1.60
C ASN A 272 25.04 11.31 -1.04
N TYR A 273 26.03 11.08 -0.17
CA TYR A 273 26.15 9.80 0.53
C TYR A 273 24.89 9.51 1.36
N VAL A 274 24.41 10.49 2.14
CA VAL A 274 23.18 10.38 2.94
C VAL A 274 21.97 10.13 2.05
N TYR A 275 21.91 10.77 0.89
CA TYR A 275 20.79 10.62 -0.04
C TYR A 275 20.74 9.25 -0.71
N ARG A 276 21.85 8.49 -0.74
CA ARG A 276 21.90 7.11 -1.24
C ARG A 276 21.48 6.07 -0.21
N GLN A 277 21.33 6.44 1.06
CA GLN A 277 20.90 5.52 2.11
C GLN A 277 19.37 5.28 2.03
N PRO A 278 18.88 4.11 2.47
CA PRO A 278 17.45 3.84 2.56
C PRO A 278 16.70 4.95 3.31
N ARG A 279 15.50 5.31 2.83
CA ARG A 279 14.68 6.32 3.49
C ARG A 279 14.04 5.72 4.75
N PRO A 280 14.09 6.42 5.90
CA PRO A 280 13.42 5.92 7.10
C PRO A 280 11.91 5.90 6.87
N ALA A 281 11.31 4.71 7.03
CA ALA A 281 9.85 4.57 7.12
C ALA A 281 9.35 5.20 8.45
N LEU A 282 8.03 5.27 8.62
CA LEU A 282 7.49 5.57 9.94
C LEU A 282 7.99 4.53 10.96
N PRO A 283 8.38 4.97 12.17
CA PRO A 283 9.06 4.10 13.11
C PRO A 283 8.11 3.06 13.70
N VAL A 284 8.64 1.84 13.77
CA VAL A 284 8.02 0.67 14.41
C VAL A 284 8.98 0.13 15.45
N TYR A 285 8.64 0.31 16.73
CA TYR A 285 9.46 -0.12 17.86
C TYR A 285 8.97 -1.46 18.37
N HIS A 286 9.86 -2.45 18.39
CA HIS A 286 9.64 -3.78 18.95
C HIS A 286 10.59 -3.99 20.14
N PHE A 287 10.03 -4.21 21.32
CA PHE A 287 10.79 -4.28 22.57
C PHE A 287 11.14 -5.71 22.98
N ASP A 288 11.51 -6.55 22.02
CA ASP A 288 11.79 -7.96 22.26
C ASP A 288 13.09 -8.15 23.06
N ASN A 289 14.11 -7.35 22.76
CA ASN A 289 15.45 -7.49 23.31
C ASN A 289 16.20 -6.16 23.58
N GLN A 290 15.56 -5.02 23.32
CA GLN A 290 16.18 -3.70 23.51
C GLN A 290 15.12 -2.60 23.70
N ARG A 291 15.53 -1.44 24.24
CA ARG A 291 14.65 -0.27 24.43
C ARG A 291 14.47 0.58 23.19
N GLN A 292 15.32 0.41 22.17
CA GLN A 292 15.32 1.25 20.96
C GLN A 292 15.33 2.75 21.30
N HIS A 293 16.18 3.15 22.25
CA HIS A 293 16.35 4.52 22.74
C HIS A 293 15.12 5.14 23.44
N TRP A 294 14.10 4.34 23.77
CA TRP A 294 13.04 4.79 24.67
C TRP A 294 13.57 4.97 26.08
N TYR A 295 13.20 6.07 26.71
CA TYR A 295 13.68 6.46 28.03
C TYR A 295 12.55 6.87 28.96
N TYR A 296 12.85 6.99 30.25
CA TYR A 296 11.86 7.09 31.31
C TYR A 296 11.98 8.39 32.11
N GLN A 297 10.82 8.88 32.58
CA GLN A 297 10.72 9.96 33.57
C GLN A 297 9.83 9.48 34.72
N ASN A 298 10.29 9.70 35.96
CA ASN A 298 9.62 9.29 37.21
C ASN A 298 9.28 7.78 37.28
N THR A 299 9.99 6.95 36.53
CA THR A 299 9.82 5.50 36.52
C THR A 299 11.10 4.82 36.03
N THR A 300 11.12 3.50 36.16
CA THR A 300 12.17 2.59 35.69
C THR A 300 11.50 1.35 35.11
N ASP A 301 12.24 0.60 34.29
CA ASP A 301 11.81 -0.74 33.87
C ASP A 301 12.51 -1.82 34.70
N LYS A 302 12.63 -3.05 34.15
CA LYS A 302 13.30 -4.18 34.81
C LYS A 302 14.84 -4.11 34.73
N GLY A 303 15.41 -3.25 33.88
CA GLY A 303 16.84 -3.25 33.57
C GLY A 303 17.21 -4.21 32.43
N TRP A 304 18.48 -4.18 32.03
CA TRP A 304 19.05 -5.02 30.97
C TRP A 304 19.36 -6.45 31.47
N PRO A 305 19.17 -7.50 30.65
CA PRO A 305 18.64 -7.47 29.28
C PRO A 305 17.12 -7.28 29.23
N VAL A 306 16.68 -6.53 28.23
CA VAL A 306 15.24 -6.47 27.88
C VAL A 306 14.84 -7.84 27.32
N SER A 307 13.67 -8.33 27.71
CA SER A 307 13.18 -9.65 27.27
C SER A 307 11.66 -9.66 27.11
N GLY A 308 11.21 -9.66 25.85
CA GLY A 308 9.81 -9.83 25.46
C GLY A 308 8.89 -8.70 25.93
N GLY A 309 9.38 -7.46 25.98
CA GLY A 309 8.62 -6.24 26.33
C GLY A 309 9.26 -5.40 27.44
N LEU A 310 8.89 -4.10 27.50
CA LEU A 310 9.30 -3.17 28.56
C LEU A 310 8.30 -3.22 29.72
N GLU A 311 8.75 -3.64 30.90
CA GLU A 311 7.93 -3.66 32.13
C GLU A 311 8.08 -2.34 32.91
N ILE A 312 7.23 -1.36 32.60
CA ILE A 312 7.29 -0.02 33.19
C ILE A 312 6.56 0.01 34.53
N LYS A 313 7.24 0.44 35.60
CA LYS A 313 6.60 0.64 36.92
C LYS A 313 5.59 1.79 36.86
N LEU A 314 4.41 1.58 37.39
CA LEU A 314 3.32 2.56 37.30
C LEU A 314 3.27 3.47 38.53
N ASN A 315 3.00 4.75 38.27
CA ASN A 315 2.56 5.78 39.20
C ASN A 315 1.98 6.95 38.40
N SER A 316 1.37 7.93 39.07
CA SER A 316 0.69 9.05 38.41
C SER A 316 1.59 9.99 37.59
N GLN A 317 2.91 9.90 37.74
CA GLN A 317 3.90 10.72 37.03
C GLN A 317 4.79 9.88 36.09
N ALA A 318 4.60 8.55 36.06
CA ALA A 318 5.38 7.64 35.25
C ALA A 318 5.16 7.94 33.76
N SER A 319 6.25 8.09 33.02
CA SER A 319 6.15 8.24 31.57
C SER A 319 7.37 7.70 30.85
N MET A 320 7.16 7.36 29.58
CA MET A 320 8.21 6.97 28.65
C MET A 320 8.16 7.82 27.38
N SER A 321 9.32 8.14 26.82
CA SER A 321 9.44 9.01 25.65
C SER A 321 10.27 8.33 24.56
N SER A 322 9.91 8.59 23.30
CA SER A 322 10.61 8.08 22.13
C SER A 322 11.94 8.81 21.91
N PRO A 323 12.84 8.24 21.10
CA PRO A 323 13.89 9.06 20.48
C PRO A 323 13.29 10.19 19.64
N MET A 324 14.12 11.19 19.35
CA MET A 324 13.75 12.29 18.46
C MET A 324 13.66 11.81 17.01
N ILE A 325 12.47 11.90 16.42
CA ILE A 325 12.12 11.36 15.09
C ILE A 325 11.18 12.33 14.37
N LEU A 326 11.45 12.69 13.12
CA LEU A 326 10.57 13.59 12.37
C LEU A 326 9.47 12.82 11.62
N TRP A 327 8.20 13.25 11.75
CA TRP A 327 7.11 12.79 10.89
C TRP A 327 6.11 13.90 10.59
N LYS A 328 5.40 13.79 9.46
CA LYS A 328 4.28 14.68 9.13
C LYS A 328 2.98 14.06 9.64
N ALA A 329 2.05 14.90 10.09
CA ALA A 329 0.72 14.49 10.52
C ALA A 329 0.00 13.64 9.46
N ALA A 330 0.14 14.01 8.19
CA ALA A 330 -0.48 13.32 7.05
C ALA A 330 0.08 11.91 6.83
N ASP A 331 1.32 11.66 7.24
CA ASP A 331 1.98 10.37 7.06
C ASP A 331 1.56 9.40 8.19
N ALA A 332 1.25 9.89 9.40
CA ALA A 332 0.88 9.06 10.54
C ALA A 332 -0.45 9.51 11.18
N SER A 333 -1.55 8.83 10.90
CA SER A 333 -2.86 9.11 11.51
C SER A 333 -3.05 8.42 12.86
N ASN A 334 -2.24 7.41 13.19
CA ASN A 334 -2.37 6.64 14.43
C ASN A 334 -1.04 6.37 15.13
N VAL A 335 -1.13 6.20 16.45
CA VAL A 335 -0.17 5.40 17.23
C VAL A 335 -0.81 4.05 17.53
N VAL A 336 -0.08 2.96 17.30
CA VAL A 336 -0.49 1.61 17.70
C VAL A 336 0.39 1.14 18.85
N ILE A 337 -0.23 0.68 19.94
CA ILE A 337 0.45 0.20 21.15
C ILE A 337 -0.02 -1.24 21.44
N ASP A 338 0.90 -2.20 21.46
CA ASP A 338 0.64 -3.55 21.99
C ASP A 338 1.17 -3.61 23.42
N ALA A 339 0.28 -3.72 24.40
CA ALA A 339 0.63 -3.68 25.81
C ALA A 339 -0.32 -4.52 26.67
N ASP A 340 0.22 -5.01 27.79
CA ASP A 340 -0.48 -5.71 28.87
C ASP A 340 -0.62 -4.78 30.08
N TRP A 341 -1.86 -4.45 30.40
CA TRP A 341 -2.23 -3.50 31.44
C TRP A 341 -2.74 -4.21 32.70
N PRO A 342 -2.46 -3.69 33.90
CA PRO A 342 -3.16 -4.13 35.10
C PRO A 342 -4.64 -3.73 35.04
N ALA A 343 -5.51 -4.52 35.68
CA ALA A 343 -6.97 -4.29 35.64
C ALA A 343 -7.42 -2.99 36.32
N THR A 344 -6.59 -2.43 37.20
CA THR A 344 -6.78 -1.18 37.94
C THR A 344 -6.69 0.07 37.06
N VAL A 345 -5.88 0.02 35.99
CA VAL A 345 -5.67 1.17 35.11
C VAL A 345 -6.70 1.15 33.98
N THR A 346 -7.41 2.27 33.82
CA THR A 346 -8.51 2.37 32.84
C THR A 346 -8.27 3.43 31.76
N LYS A 347 -7.28 4.29 31.94
CA LYS A 347 -6.92 5.36 31.00
C LYS A 347 -5.43 5.47 30.85
N ALA A 348 -5.00 5.78 29.63
CA ALA A 348 -3.63 6.15 29.30
C ALA A 348 -3.64 7.38 28.38
N ARG A 349 -2.48 8.00 28.18
CA ARG A 349 -2.36 9.19 27.33
C ARG A 349 -1.10 9.18 26.48
N VAL A 350 -1.26 9.54 25.21
CA VAL A 350 -0.16 9.82 24.28
C VAL A 350 -0.03 11.32 24.12
N TYR A 351 1.18 11.82 24.23
CA TYR A 351 1.57 13.19 23.92
C TYR A 351 2.53 13.20 22.74
N PHE A 352 2.59 14.33 22.05
CA PHE A 352 3.54 14.54 20.97
C PHE A 352 4.12 15.96 20.98
N SER A 353 5.37 16.08 20.54
CA SER A 353 6.10 17.35 20.45
C SER A 353 6.16 17.84 19.01
N ARG A 354 6.04 19.16 18.81
CA ARG A 354 6.07 19.79 17.49
C ARG A 354 7.51 19.98 17.02
N TRP A 355 7.72 19.83 15.72
CA TRP A 355 8.98 20.23 15.10
C TRP A 355 9.27 21.72 15.38
N GLY A 356 10.54 22.03 15.68
CA GLY A 356 10.96 23.34 16.20
C GLY A 356 11.03 23.44 17.73
N THR A 357 10.57 22.41 18.47
CA THR A 357 10.78 22.30 19.92
C THR A 357 11.83 21.23 20.24
N ASP A 358 12.62 21.41 21.31
CA ASP A 358 13.49 20.34 21.81
C ASP A 358 12.64 19.30 22.55
N ALA A 359 12.41 18.14 21.92
CA ALA A 359 11.60 17.03 22.43
C ALA A 359 12.11 16.44 23.77
N TYR A 360 13.31 16.80 24.20
CA TYR A 360 13.87 16.40 25.50
C TYR A 360 13.63 17.42 26.62
N SER A 361 13.08 18.59 26.29
CA SER A 361 12.74 19.63 27.27
C SER A 361 11.41 19.33 27.99
N ALA A 362 11.31 19.74 29.26
CA ALA A 362 10.14 19.44 30.11
C ALA A 362 8.80 19.99 29.59
N GLY A 363 8.81 20.96 28.67
CA GLY A 363 7.62 21.60 28.09
C GLY A 363 7.31 21.24 26.63
N ALA A 364 8.03 20.30 26.01
CA ALA A 364 7.93 20.02 24.57
C ALA A 364 6.58 19.40 24.13
N TYR A 365 5.90 18.74 25.07
CA TYR A 365 4.73 17.89 24.82
C TYR A 365 3.44 18.62 25.16
N MET A 366 2.94 19.43 24.23
CA MET A 366 1.76 20.28 24.46
C MET A 366 0.44 19.64 24.00
N ASP A 367 0.48 18.84 22.95
CA ASP A 367 -0.70 18.22 22.35
C ASP A 367 -0.79 16.74 22.79
N SER A 368 -2.01 16.23 23.01
CA SER A 368 -2.21 14.87 23.52
C SER A 368 -3.55 14.25 23.14
N VAL A 369 -3.60 12.91 23.14
CA VAL A 369 -4.81 12.11 23.01
C VAL A 369 -4.89 11.14 24.20
N ALA A 370 -5.99 11.21 24.95
CA ALA A 370 -6.31 10.23 25.97
C ALA A 370 -7.06 9.05 25.35
N PHE A 371 -6.82 7.84 25.84
CA PHE A 371 -7.51 6.64 25.39
C PHE A 371 -7.80 5.71 26.56
N SER A 372 -8.88 4.93 26.43
CA SER A 372 -9.25 3.95 27.43
C SER A 372 -8.45 2.67 27.25
N VAL A 373 -8.04 2.08 28.36
CA VAL A 373 -7.35 0.78 28.40
C VAL A 373 -8.13 -0.19 29.27
N THR A 374 -7.88 -1.47 29.07
CA THR A 374 -8.51 -2.57 29.81
C THR A 374 -7.43 -3.56 30.23
N GLY A 375 -7.60 -4.19 31.39
CA GLY A 375 -6.67 -5.19 31.88
C GLY A 375 -6.40 -6.33 30.89
N GLY A 376 -5.16 -6.82 30.87
CA GLY A 376 -4.66 -7.85 29.96
C GLY A 376 -3.99 -7.30 28.70
N ARG A 377 -3.28 -8.18 27.97
CA ARG A 377 -2.59 -7.85 26.72
C ARG A 377 -3.58 -7.54 25.59
N ARG A 378 -3.45 -6.35 25.00
CA ARG A 378 -4.22 -5.94 23.82
C ARG A 378 -3.40 -5.01 22.93
N ARG A 379 -3.82 -4.95 21.67
CA ARG A 379 -3.37 -3.94 20.71
C ARG A 379 -4.38 -2.78 20.70
N TYR A 380 -3.90 -1.58 20.94
CA TYR A 380 -4.64 -0.33 20.92
C TYR A 380 -4.23 0.48 19.69
N THR A 381 -5.20 0.91 18.88
CA THR A 381 -4.99 1.86 17.79
C THR A 381 -5.57 3.20 18.22
N ILE A 382 -4.72 4.21 18.37
CA ILE A 382 -5.07 5.53 18.91
C ILE A 382 -5.06 6.54 17.77
N PRO A 383 -6.24 7.06 17.35
CA PRO A 383 -6.32 8.09 16.33
C PRO A 383 -5.71 9.40 16.84
N LEU A 384 -4.64 9.86 16.18
CA LEU A 384 -3.97 11.09 16.54
C LEU A 384 -4.78 12.34 16.14
N THR A 385 -5.66 12.21 15.15
CA THR A 385 -6.66 13.23 14.78
C THR A 385 -7.62 13.56 15.92
N GLY A 386 -7.72 12.73 16.95
CA GLY A 386 -8.48 13.03 18.17
C GLY A 386 -7.91 14.19 19.00
N ALA A 387 -6.69 14.65 18.72
CA ALA A 387 -6.14 15.87 19.30
C ALA A 387 -6.45 17.08 18.42
N ALA A 388 -7.02 18.13 19.03
CA ALA A 388 -7.50 19.32 18.34
C ALA A 388 -6.47 19.98 17.39
N ASN A 389 -5.18 19.86 17.69
CA ASN A 389 -4.12 20.48 16.90
C ASN A 389 -3.17 19.49 16.21
N TYR A 390 -3.63 18.27 15.88
CA TYR A 390 -2.80 17.30 15.16
C TYR A 390 -2.66 17.63 13.66
N HIS A 391 -1.81 18.61 13.34
CA HIS A 391 -1.46 19.02 11.99
C HIS A 391 0.01 19.47 11.92
N GLY A 392 0.61 19.45 10.73
CA GLY A 392 2.00 19.87 10.52
C GLY A 392 3.01 18.75 10.77
N ILE A 393 4.09 19.06 11.48
CA ILE A 393 5.27 18.18 11.64
C ILE A 393 5.57 18.02 13.13
N PHE A 394 5.87 16.79 13.53
CA PHE A 394 6.14 16.40 14.90
C PHE A 394 7.52 15.75 15.00
N ASN A 395 8.10 15.76 16.21
CA ASN A 395 9.47 15.28 16.43
C ASN A 395 9.69 14.35 17.64
N GLY A 396 8.64 13.98 18.39
CA GLY A 396 8.76 13.08 19.54
C GLY A 396 7.41 12.62 20.11
N LEU A 397 7.38 11.41 20.68
CA LEU A 397 6.23 10.82 21.37
C LEU A 397 6.52 10.66 22.86
N LYS A 398 5.52 10.89 23.70
CA LYS A 398 5.56 10.56 25.13
C LYS A 398 4.29 9.82 25.53
N ILE A 399 4.43 8.71 26.23
CA ILE A 399 3.31 7.93 26.77
C ILE A 399 3.32 8.08 28.27
N MET A 400 2.17 8.48 28.81
CA MET A 400 1.91 8.48 30.24
C MET A 400 0.94 7.34 30.53
N PRO A 401 1.41 6.24 31.15
CA PRO A 401 0.59 5.05 31.22
C PRO A 401 -0.59 5.15 32.18
N ASP A 402 -0.41 5.81 33.32
CA ASP A 402 -1.45 5.94 34.36
C ASP A 402 -1.66 7.42 34.75
N PRO A 403 -2.24 8.25 33.85
CA PRO A 403 -2.54 9.66 34.11
C PRO A 403 -3.26 9.93 35.43
N ASN A 404 -4.04 8.97 35.91
CA ASN A 404 -4.96 9.15 37.03
C ASN A 404 -4.39 8.59 38.35
N GLY A 405 -3.24 7.93 38.33
CA GLY A 405 -2.67 7.30 39.52
C GLY A 405 -3.53 6.17 40.09
N GLN A 406 -4.17 5.38 39.22
CA GLN A 406 -5.06 4.29 39.62
C GLN A 406 -4.32 3.00 39.96
N ALA A 407 -3.07 2.86 39.51
CA ALA A 407 -2.28 1.67 39.72
C ALA A 407 -2.00 1.44 41.23
N GLY A 408 -2.17 0.19 41.66
CA GLY A 408 -1.74 -0.28 42.98
C GLY A 408 -0.21 -0.24 43.14
N ALA A 409 0.24 -0.22 44.39
CA ALA A 409 1.67 -0.20 44.69
C ALA A 409 2.41 -1.38 44.02
N GLY A 410 3.41 -1.06 43.19
CA GLY A 410 4.26 -2.05 42.51
C GLY A 410 3.68 -2.60 41.20
N GLU A 411 2.50 -2.18 40.77
CA GLU A 411 1.95 -2.58 39.47
C GLU A 411 2.79 -2.04 38.31
N LYS A 412 2.73 -2.78 37.19
CA LYS A 412 3.49 -2.47 35.98
C LYS A 412 2.61 -2.61 34.75
N VAL A 413 2.92 -1.84 33.71
CA VAL A 413 2.45 -2.09 32.35
C VAL A 413 3.57 -2.77 31.57
N LYS A 414 3.25 -3.80 30.79
CA LYS A 414 4.23 -4.43 29.91
C LYS A 414 3.96 -4.04 28.46
N ILE A 415 4.88 -3.30 27.83
CA ILE A 415 4.70 -2.79 26.47
C ILE A 415 5.57 -3.61 25.51
N TYR A 416 4.94 -4.22 24.50
CA TYR A 416 5.59 -5.09 23.53
C TYR A 416 6.04 -4.34 22.28
N SER A 417 5.20 -3.43 21.78
CA SER A 417 5.53 -2.61 20.61
C SER A 417 4.79 -1.28 20.59
N ILE A 418 5.41 -0.29 19.96
CA ILE A 418 4.80 1.02 19.66
C ILE A 418 5.10 1.34 18.19
N SER A 419 4.12 1.74 17.39
CA SER A 419 4.36 2.17 16.01
C SER A 419 3.58 3.43 15.66
N LEU A 420 4.23 4.34 14.93
CA LEU A 420 3.51 5.32 14.13
C LEU A 420 3.01 4.61 12.87
N ALA A 421 1.71 4.73 12.64
CA ALA A 421 1.08 4.14 11.49
C ALA A 421 0.28 5.22 10.77
N GLN A 422 0.45 5.30 9.46
CA GLN A 422 -0.67 5.70 8.65
C GLN A 422 -1.73 4.63 8.85
N ASP A 423 -2.98 5.02 8.94
CA ASP A 423 -4.04 4.13 8.54
C ASP A 423 -3.67 3.53 7.18
N LYS A 424 -3.22 2.27 7.19
CA LYS A 424 -3.61 1.33 6.14
C LYS A 424 -5.07 0.91 6.34
N ASN A 425 -5.82 1.55 7.25
CA ASN A 425 -7.26 1.65 7.04
C ASN A 425 -7.44 2.42 5.76
N THR A 426 -7.72 1.68 4.69
CA THR A 426 -8.83 1.99 3.81
C THR A 426 -9.25 3.45 3.96
N SER A 427 -8.71 4.35 3.13
CA SER A 427 -9.23 5.72 2.99
C SER A 427 -10.67 5.72 2.45
N TYR A 428 -11.35 4.60 2.59
CA TYR A 428 -12.59 4.17 2.00
C TYR A 428 -13.38 3.38 3.04
N ARG A 429 -14.70 3.44 2.92
CA ARG A 429 -15.67 2.68 3.69
C ARG A 429 -15.69 1.26 3.15
N ASP A 430 -15.26 0.29 3.96
CA ASP A 430 -15.33 -1.13 3.57
C ASP A 430 -16.79 -1.58 3.42
N LEU A 431 -17.14 -2.03 2.22
CA LEU A 431 -18.49 -2.46 1.82
C LEU A 431 -18.79 -3.94 2.12
N PHE A 432 -17.78 -4.71 2.55
CA PHE A 432 -17.91 -6.15 2.77
C PHE A 432 -18.28 -6.94 1.51
N THR A 433 -17.81 -6.54 0.33
CA THR A 433 -18.19 -7.12 -0.96
C THR A 433 -17.88 -8.61 -1.10
N ASP A 434 -16.88 -9.13 -0.38
CA ASP A 434 -16.55 -10.55 -0.29
C ASP A 434 -17.58 -11.37 0.52
N THR A 435 -18.51 -10.72 1.22
CA THR A 435 -19.64 -11.35 1.92
C THR A 435 -20.94 -11.34 1.12
N TRP A 436 -21.02 -10.58 0.03
CA TRP A 436 -22.19 -10.55 -0.85
C TRP A 436 -22.38 -11.90 -1.55
N VAL A 437 -23.62 -12.26 -1.84
CA VAL A 437 -23.98 -13.52 -2.52
C VAL A 437 -24.63 -13.24 -3.86
N ALA A 438 -24.57 -14.16 -4.80
CA ALA A 438 -25.24 -14.03 -6.10
C ALA A 438 -25.33 -15.38 -6.80
N ALA A 439 -26.28 -15.49 -7.72
CA ALA A 439 -26.30 -16.48 -8.78
C ALA A 439 -26.25 -15.76 -10.14
N ASP A 440 -25.40 -16.22 -11.05
CA ASP A 440 -25.42 -15.71 -12.43
C ASP A 440 -26.44 -16.44 -13.30
N ALA A 441 -26.60 -16.01 -14.56
CA ALA A 441 -27.59 -16.56 -15.48
C ALA A 441 -27.35 -18.04 -15.84
N LEU A 442 -26.19 -18.61 -15.50
CA LEU A 442 -25.85 -20.01 -15.72
C LEU A 442 -26.04 -20.87 -14.46
N GLY A 443 -26.50 -20.27 -13.36
CA GLY A 443 -26.70 -20.92 -12.07
C GLY A 443 -25.42 -21.11 -11.25
N ARG A 444 -24.32 -20.43 -11.62
CA ARG A 444 -23.09 -20.48 -10.80
C ARG A 444 -23.25 -19.53 -9.62
N THR A 445 -22.85 -19.97 -8.43
CA THR A 445 -23.01 -19.21 -7.19
C THR A 445 -21.71 -18.66 -6.65
N MET A 446 -21.78 -17.50 -6.02
CA MET A 446 -20.64 -16.90 -5.32
C MET A 446 -20.18 -17.80 -4.16
N PRO A 447 -18.89 -18.19 -4.11
CA PRO A 447 -18.38 -19.02 -3.03
C PRO A 447 -18.37 -18.25 -1.71
N ASP A 448 -18.69 -18.94 -0.62
CA ASP A 448 -18.64 -18.43 0.74
C ASP A 448 -17.41 -18.95 1.51
N ALA A 449 -17.26 -18.52 2.75
CA ALA A 449 -16.13 -18.92 3.60
C ALA A 449 -16.11 -20.43 3.90
N ALA A 450 -17.24 -21.14 3.80
CA ALA A 450 -17.28 -22.59 3.96
C ALA A 450 -16.67 -23.30 2.74
N THR A 451 -16.79 -22.69 1.56
CA THR A 451 -16.26 -23.22 0.29
C THR A 451 -14.78 -22.89 0.08
N VAL A 452 -14.37 -21.65 0.34
CA VAL A 452 -13.02 -21.16 -0.02
C VAL A 452 -12.13 -20.82 1.18
N GLY A 453 -12.66 -20.97 2.40
CA GLY A 453 -11.97 -20.60 3.63
C GLY A 453 -11.99 -19.09 3.91
N PRO A 454 -11.44 -18.69 5.08
CA PRO A 454 -11.31 -17.28 5.43
C PRO A 454 -10.37 -16.56 4.46
N VAL A 455 -10.39 -15.23 4.46
CA VAL A 455 -9.39 -14.40 3.77
C VAL A 455 -7.99 -14.90 4.09
N LYS A 456 -7.27 -15.33 3.05
CA LYS A 456 -5.95 -15.94 3.14
C LYS A 456 -4.91 -14.87 3.45
N LYS A 457 -4.00 -15.18 4.39
CA LYS A 457 -2.95 -14.27 4.91
C LYS A 457 -1.57 -14.90 4.87
N ASP A 458 -1.44 -16.04 4.21
CA ASP A 458 -0.21 -16.82 4.03
C ASP A 458 0.83 -16.07 3.20
N LYS A 459 0.38 -15.31 2.19
CA LYS A 459 1.22 -14.49 1.33
C LYS A 459 0.45 -13.29 0.75
N ARG A 460 1.18 -12.41 0.07
CA ARG A 460 0.56 -11.27 -0.64
C ARG A 460 -0.07 -11.78 -1.92
N ARG A 461 -1.40 -11.75 -1.99
CA ARG A 461 -2.20 -12.23 -3.13
C ARG A 461 -2.81 -11.05 -3.87
N ILE A 462 -2.30 -10.73 -5.05
CA ILE A 462 -2.74 -9.60 -5.88
C ILE A 462 -3.45 -10.08 -7.13
N THR A 463 -4.48 -9.35 -7.55
CA THR A 463 -5.16 -9.50 -8.85
C THR A 463 -5.07 -8.18 -9.61
N GLY A 464 -4.35 -8.19 -10.74
CA GLY A 464 -4.28 -7.07 -11.68
C GLY A 464 -5.09 -7.36 -12.95
N ILE A 465 -5.63 -6.31 -13.58
CA ILE A 465 -6.39 -6.44 -14.82
C ILE A 465 -5.90 -5.43 -15.86
N PHE A 466 -5.85 -5.85 -17.12
CA PHE A 466 -5.57 -4.97 -18.25
C PHE A 466 -6.73 -3.99 -18.47
N TYR A 467 -6.40 -2.70 -18.55
CA TYR A 467 -7.38 -1.63 -18.70
C TYR A 467 -6.97 -0.66 -19.80
N ILE A 468 -7.88 -0.43 -20.74
CA ILE A 468 -7.65 0.34 -21.96
C ILE A 468 -8.29 1.72 -21.87
N THR A 469 -7.57 2.69 -22.45
CA THR A 469 -8.01 4.09 -22.55
C THR A 469 -7.91 4.64 -23.98
N TRP A 470 -7.93 3.78 -24.99
CA TRP A 470 -7.78 4.19 -26.39
C TRP A 470 -9.10 4.55 -27.09
N HIS A 471 -10.23 4.55 -26.38
CA HIS A 471 -11.51 5.02 -26.91
C HIS A 471 -11.55 6.56 -26.87
N SER A 472 -10.61 7.20 -27.56
CA SER A 472 -10.32 8.64 -27.49
C SER A 472 -11.41 9.51 -28.14
N ASP A 473 -11.52 10.77 -27.69
CA ASP A 473 -12.63 11.68 -28.02
C ASP A 473 -12.86 11.90 -29.53
N ASN A 474 -11.80 11.82 -30.35
CA ASN A 474 -11.89 11.97 -31.81
C ASN A 474 -12.74 10.88 -32.49
N LEU A 475 -13.00 9.76 -31.82
CA LEU A 475 -13.85 8.69 -32.35
C LEU A 475 -15.34 9.06 -32.30
N ALA A 476 -15.70 10.13 -31.58
CA ALA A 476 -17.02 10.74 -31.67
C ALA A 476 -17.33 11.29 -33.06
N ASP A 477 -16.31 11.66 -33.85
CA ASP A 477 -16.46 12.32 -35.15
C ASP A 477 -16.58 11.31 -36.33
N LEU A 478 -16.59 10.00 -36.04
CA LEU A 478 -16.89 8.98 -37.04
C LEU A 478 -18.29 9.17 -37.65
N LYS A 479 -18.54 8.52 -38.78
CA LYS A 479 -19.81 8.68 -39.51
C LYS A 479 -21.00 8.25 -38.65
N SER A 480 -22.02 9.11 -38.59
CA SER A 480 -23.30 8.84 -37.94
C SER A 480 -24.35 8.30 -38.93
N PRO A 481 -25.21 7.34 -38.54
CA PRO A 481 -25.16 6.58 -37.28
C PRO A 481 -23.97 5.63 -37.25
N TYR A 482 -23.38 5.44 -36.06
CA TYR A 482 -22.26 4.52 -35.87
C TYR A 482 -22.63 3.10 -36.29
N ALA A 483 -21.77 2.47 -37.10
CA ALA A 483 -22.02 1.15 -37.68
C ALA A 483 -20.78 0.23 -37.68
N GLY A 484 -19.77 0.54 -36.87
CA GLY A 484 -18.57 -0.28 -36.70
C GLY A 484 -18.75 -1.36 -35.63
N ASP A 485 -19.50 -2.42 -35.93
CA ASP A 485 -19.76 -3.53 -34.98
C ASP A 485 -19.77 -4.87 -35.73
N VAL A 486 -18.82 -5.76 -35.42
CA VAL A 486 -18.63 -7.04 -36.11
C VAL A 486 -19.85 -7.94 -35.93
N THR A 487 -20.41 -8.03 -34.73
CA THR A 487 -21.59 -8.86 -34.46
C THR A 487 -22.77 -8.39 -35.30
N LYS A 488 -22.99 -7.07 -35.41
CA LYS A 488 -24.05 -6.51 -36.26
C LYS A 488 -23.77 -6.70 -37.76
N VAL A 489 -22.52 -6.59 -38.19
CA VAL A 489 -22.11 -6.84 -39.59
C VAL A 489 -22.41 -8.28 -39.99
N LEU A 490 -21.96 -9.26 -39.21
CA LEU A 490 -22.17 -10.68 -39.51
C LEU A 490 -23.63 -11.09 -39.40
N ALA A 491 -24.40 -10.49 -38.48
CA ALA A 491 -25.83 -10.71 -38.39
C ALA A 491 -26.59 -10.19 -39.62
N ALA A 492 -26.17 -9.04 -40.17
CA ALA A 492 -26.78 -8.44 -41.35
C ALA A 492 -26.43 -9.18 -42.65
N ASP A 493 -25.17 -9.61 -42.80
CA ASP A 493 -24.70 -10.39 -43.93
C ASP A 493 -23.58 -11.36 -43.50
N PRO A 494 -23.90 -12.65 -43.26
CA PRO A 494 -22.91 -13.65 -42.88
C PRO A 494 -21.83 -13.87 -43.95
N SER A 495 -22.08 -13.52 -45.21
CA SER A 495 -21.08 -13.63 -46.28
C SER A 495 -19.97 -12.58 -46.19
N ALA A 496 -20.16 -11.52 -45.39
CA ALA A 496 -19.12 -10.53 -45.11
C ALA A 496 -17.85 -11.16 -44.52
N ARG A 497 -17.98 -12.33 -43.86
CA ARG A 497 -16.85 -13.11 -43.34
C ARG A 497 -15.89 -13.67 -44.42
N LEU A 498 -16.29 -13.60 -45.69
CA LEU A 498 -15.58 -14.15 -46.86
C LEU A 498 -15.02 -13.06 -47.79
N ASP A 499 -15.49 -11.81 -47.65
CA ASP A 499 -15.14 -10.72 -48.57
C ASP A 499 -14.68 -9.47 -47.79
N ALA A 500 -13.43 -9.06 -48.04
CA ALA A 500 -12.83 -7.88 -47.43
C ALA A 500 -13.53 -6.57 -47.85
N HIS A 501 -14.20 -6.57 -49.01
CA HIS A 501 -14.86 -5.41 -49.63
C HIS A 501 -16.38 -5.42 -49.47
N ASN A 502 -16.93 -6.36 -48.69
CA ASN A 502 -18.36 -6.40 -48.41
C ASN A 502 -18.82 -5.03 -47.86
N PRO A 503 -19.93 -4.45 -48.37
CA PRO A 503 -20.39 -3.12 -47.99
C PRO A 503 -20.84 -2.96 -46.53
N GLN A 504 -20.99 -4.07 -45.79
CA GLN A 504 -21.23 -4.01 -44.35
C GLN A 504 -19.98 -3.62 -43.55
N TRP A 505 -18.76 -3.82 -44.07
CA TRP A 505 -17.53 -3.34 -43.44
C TRP A 505 -17.37 -1.83 -43.62
N LYS A 506 -18.02 -1.05 -42.74
CA LYS A 506 -18.09 0.42 -42.84
C LYS A 506 -16.94 1.15 -42.16
N GLU A 507 -16.21 0.48 -41.28
CA GLU A 507 -15.10 1.04 -40.50
C GLU A 507 -13.89 0.10 -40.54
N GLY A 508 -12.67 0.64 -40.41
CA GLY A 508 -11.43 -0.16 -40.38
C GLY A 508 -11.11 -0.78 -39.01
N SER A 509 -11.58 -0.15 -37.93
CA SER A 509 -11.58 -0.68 -36.57
C SER A 509 -13.02 -0.73 -36.07
N LEU A 510 -13.45 -1.90 -35.61
CA LEU A 510 -14.85 -2.18 -35.29
C LEU A 510 -14.96 -2.65 -33.85
N HIS A 511 -16.08 -2.39 -33.18
CA HIS A 511 -16.37 -3.09 -31.94
C HIS A 511 -16.66 -4.57 -32.23
N TRP A 512 -16.18 -5.52 -31.41
CA TRP A 512 -16.56 -6.93 -31.58
C TRP A 512 -18.04 -7.18 -31.20
N GLY A 513 -18.60 -6.33 -30.32
CA GLY A 513 -19.99 -6.28 -29.91
C GLY A 513 -20.30 -4.99 -29.14
N GLU A 514 -21.56 -4.76 -28.75
CA GLU A 514 -21.96 -3.54 -28.03
C GLU A 514 -21.71 -3.67 -26.51
N PRO A 515 -20.92 -2.77 -25.89
CA PRO A 515 -20.78 -2.73 -24.43
C PRO A 515 -22.11 -2.44 -23.74
N GLU A 516 -22.30 -2.87 -22.48
CA GLU A 516 -23.52 -2.58 -21.70
C GLU A 516 -23.78 -1.06 -21.61
N ASN A 517 -22.72 -0.26 -21.46
CA ASN A 517 -22.78 1.20 -21.41
C ASN A 517 -22.76 1.87 -22.80
N GLY A 518 -22.98 1.12 -23.88
CA GLY A 518 -22.93 1.58 -25.26
C GLY A 518 -21.50 1.80 -25.77
N TYR A 519 -21.35 2.36 -26.97
CA TYR A 519 -20.07 2.66 -27.62
C TYR A 519 -19.39 3.89 -26.99
N PHE A 520 -19.02 3.75 -25.72
CA PHE A 520 -18.50 4.83 -24.87
C PHE A 520 -17.11 5.32 -25.30
N LEU A 521 -16.73 6.50 -24.80
CA LEU A 521 -15.38 7.06 -24.92
C LEU A 521 -14.67 6.96 -23.57
N SER A 522 -13.34 6.87 -23.57
CA SER A 522 -12.53 6.61 -22.36
C SER A 522 -12.58 7.72 -21.31
N LYS A 523 -13.07 8.91 -21.67
CA LYS A 523 -13.27 10.05 -20.74
C LYS A 523 -14.67 10.15 -20.17
N ASP A 524 -15.56 9.20 -20.49
CA ASP A 524 -16.90 9.15 -19.92
C ASP A 524 -16.82 8.82 -18.42
N GLU A 525 -16.93 9.85 -17.56
CA GLU A 525 -16.82 9.69 -16.10
C GLU A 525 -17.82 8.66 -15.56
N TYR A 526 -19.02 8.54 -16.15
CA TYR A 526 -20.02 7.55 -15.73
C TYR A 526 -19.51 6.13 -15.90
N VAL A 527 -18.89 5.84 -17.06
CA VAL A 527 -18.32 4.50 -17.34
C VAL A 527 -17.13 4.22 -16.44
N ILE A 528 -16.25 5.21 -16.23
CA ILE A 528 -15.11 5.06 -15.31
C ILE A 528 -15.58 4.71 -13.90
N ARG A 529 -16.61 5.40 -13.38
CA ARG A 529 -17.14 5.13 -12.04
C ARG A 529 -17.70 3.72 -11.91
N LYS A 530 -18.52 3.29 -12.87
CA LYS A 530 -19.06 1.93 -12.91
C LYS A 530 -17.96 0.89 -12.96
N ASP A 531 -16.96 1.09 -13.82
CA ASP A 531 -15.84 0.18 -13.97
C ASP A 531 -15.03 0.04 -12.68
N MET A 532 -14.67 1.16 -12.04
CA MET A 532 -13.90 1.14 -10.80
C MET A 532 -14.67 0.49 -9.66
N SER A 533 -15.99 0.73 -9.54
CA SER A 533 -16.84 0.09 -8.54
C SER A 533 -16.89 -1.42 -8.77
N MET A 534 -17.20 -1.87 -10.00
CA MET A 534 -17.27 -3.29 -10.35
C MET A 534 -15.94 -4.02 -10.10
N LEU A 535 -14.82 -3.41 -10.52
CA LEU A 535 -13.49 -3.99 -10.30
C LEU A 535 -13.15 -4.09 -8.80
N ALA A 536 -13.46 -3.06 -8.01
CA ALA A 536 -13.26 -3.08 -6.57
C ALA A 536 -14.14 -4.13 -5.87
N ASP A 537 -15.41 -4.24 -6.26
CA ASP A 537 -16.39 -5.18 -5.71
C ASP A 537 -15.97 -6.63 -5.96
N ALA A 538 -15.49 -6.93 -7.17
CA ALA A 538 -14.93 -8.23 -7.55
C ALA A 538 -13.61 -8.55 -6.83
N GLY A 539 -12.96 -7.55 -6.25
CA GLY A 539 -11.71 -7.70 -5.52
C GLY A 539 -10.46 -7.58 -6.41
N VAL A 540 -10.50 -6.81 -7.48
CA VAL A 540 -9.31 -6.42 -8.27
C VAL A 540 -8.53 -5.34 -7.53
N ASP A 541 -7.20 -5.46 -7.48
CA ASP A 541 -6.33 -4.52 -6.75
C ASP A 541 -5.59 -3.55 -7.67
N VAL A 542 -5.33 -3.91 -8.94
CA VAL A 542 -4.46 -3.13 -9.84
C VAL A 542 -5.03 -3.04 -11.25
N LEU A 543 -5.00 -1.84 -11.83
CA LEU A 543 -5.12 -1.60 -13.26
C LEU A 543 -3.73 -1.64 -13.90
N VAL A 544 -3.58 -2.45 -14.93
CA VAL A 544 -2.40 -2.44 -15.80
C VAL A 544 -2.74 -1.61 -17.02
N MET A 545 -2.16 -0.41 -17.08
CA MET A 545 -2.47 0.60 -18.09
C MET A 545 -1.69 0.34 -19.37
N ASP A 546 -2.40 0.31 -20.50
CA ASP A 546 -1.81 0.08 -21.81
C ASP A 546 -0.93 1.24 -22.30
N VAL A 547 0.34 0.93 -22.61
CA VAL A 547 1.27 1.78 -23.36
C VAL A 547 2.05 0.91 -24.37
N THR A 548 1.52 -0.25 -24.73
CA THR A 548 2.24 -1.26 -25.50
C THR A 548 2.59 -0.79 -26.90
N ASN A 549 1.75 0.03 -27.52
CA ASN A 549 1.98 0.59 -28.85
C ASN A 549 2.63 1.98 -28.82
N ALA A 550 3.34 2.32 -27.74
CA ALA A 550 3.97 3.62 -27.50
C ALA A 550 3.00 4.82 -27.44
N VAL A 551 1.68 4.65 -27.55
CA VAL A 551 0.73 5.76 -27.44
C VAL A 551 0.57 6.16 -25.97
N ARG A 552 0.60 7.46 -25.69
CA ARG A 552 0.38 7.99 -24.33
C ARG A 552 -0.94 8.73 -24.28
N TYR A 553 -1.95 8.11 -23.68
CA TYR A 553 -3.31 8.64 -23.56
C TYR A 553 -3.41 9.64 -22.41
N TRP A 554 -2.59 10.70 -22.44
CA TRP A 554 -2.42 11.62 -21.31
C TRP A 554 -3.74 12.22 -20.80
N SER A 555 -4.62 12.64 -21.71
CA SER A 555 -5.92 13.24 -21.37
C SER A 555 -6.88 12.24 -20.75
N GLU A 556 -6.93 11.03 -21.29
CA GLU A 556 -7.79 9.95 -20.83
C GLU A 556 -7.31 9.44 -19.47
N TRP A 557 -6.00 9.28 -19.27
CA TRP A 557 -5.41 8.93 -17.97
C TRP A 557 -5.62 10.03 -16.92
N ASP A 558 -5.51 11.30 -17.31
CA ASP A 558 -5.78 12.42 -16.40
C ASP A 558 -7.23 12.40 -15.92
N THR A 559 -8.19 12.14 -16.81
CA THR A 559 -9.60 11.98 -16.45
C THR A 559 -9.82 10.75 -15.57
N LEU A 560 -9.32 9.58 -15.97
CA LEU A 560 -9.43 8.33 -15.21
C LEU A 560 -8.89 8.48 -13.78
N PHE A 561 -7.64 8.91 -13.62
CA PHE A 561 -7.01 9.01 -12.31
C PHE A 561 -7.63 10.11 -11.44
N THR A 562 -8.12 11.20 -12.05
CA THR A 562 -8.88 12.23 -11.32
C THR A 562 -10.22 11.69 -10.82
N VAL A 563 -10.95 10.92 -11.65
CA VAL A 563 -12.20 10.26 -11.22
C VAL A 563 -11.94 9.27 -10.10
N MET A 564 -10.87 8.47 -10.18
CA MET A 564 -10.47 7.56 -9.10
C MET A 564 -10.15 8.31 -7.79
N GLN A 565 -9.48 9.47 -7.86
CA GLN A 565 -9.26 10.31 -6.67
C GLN A 565 -10.55 10.91 -6.12
N LYS A 566 -11.50 11.32 -6.97
CA LYS A 566 -12.85 11.76 -6.54
C LYS A 566 -13.56 10.63 -5.79
N MET A 567 -13.59 9.43 -6.37
CA MET A 567 -14.18 8.24 -5.74
C MET A 567 -13.54 7.94 -4.38
N LYS A 568 -12.20 8.02 -4.27
CA LYS A 568 -11.53 7.88 -2.96
C LYS A 568 -11.94 8.95 -1.97
N ALA A 569 -12.04 10.21 -2.40
CA ALA A 569 -12.45 11.32 -1.53
C ALA A 569 -13.89 11.17 -1.03
N GLU A 570 -14.74 10.51 -1.80
CA GLU A 570 -16.11 10.14 -1.41
C GLU A 570 -16.17 8.92 -0.47
N GLY A 571 -15.04 8.24 -0.27
CA GLY A 571 -14.92 7.09 0.62
C GLY A 571 -15.03 5.75 -0.11
N ASN A 572 -14.81 5.69 -1.42
CA ASN A 572 -14.85 4.44 -2.18
C ASN A 572 -13.46 3.80 -2.33
N LYS A 573 -13.44 2.47 -2.40
CA LYS A 573 -12.22 1.73 -2.76
C LYS A 573 -12.04 1.83 -4.26
N VAL A 574 -10.81 2.10 -4.71
CA VAL A 574 -10.43 2.01 -6.12
C VAL A 574 -9.18 1.14 -6.26
N PRO A 575 -9.00 0.43 -7.39
CA PRO A 575 -7.73 -0.21 -7.71
C PRO A 575 -6.58 0.81 -7.77
N GLN A 576 -5.36 0.34 -7.57
CA GLN A 576 -4.13 1.10 -7.86
C GLN A 576 -3.76 0.94 -9.35
N PHE A 577 -2.72 1.62 -9.84
CA PHE A 577 -2.27 1.44 -11.24
C PHE A 577 -0.76 1.25 -11.39
N CYS A 578 -0.37 0.54 -12.45
CA CYS A 578 0.97 0.53 -13.04
C CYS A 578 0.87 0.59 -14.58
N PHE A 579 1.95 0.98 -15.25
CA PHE A 579 2.01 1.01 -16.72
C PHE A 579 2.67 -0.24 -17.29
N TRP A 580 2.27 -0.59 -18.52
CA TRP A 580 2.95 -1.55 -19.37
C TRP A 580 3.35 -0.92 -20.71
N ALA A 581 4.66 -0.81 -20.96
CA ALA A 581 5.22 -0.23 -22.18
C ALA A 581 6.12 -1.23 -22.90
N PHE A 582 5.96 -1.44 -24.21
CA PHE A 582 6.68 -2.52 -24.90
C PHE A 582 7.25 -2.19 -26.28
N ASN A 583 6.41 -1.75 -27.23
CA ASN A 583 6.79 -1.49 -28.62
C ASN A 583 7.14 -0.02 -28.87
N GLY A 584 7.64 0.26 -30.08
CA GLY A 584 7.98 1.60 -30.56
C GLY A 584 9.23 2.18 -29.88
N PRO A 585 9.34 3.52 -29.74
CA PRO A 585 10.43 4.17 -29.02
C PRO A 585 10.25 4.01 -27.49
N VAL A 586 10.19 2.77 -27.01
CA VAL A 586 9.79 2.39 -25.65
C VAL A 586 10.65 3.05 -24.57
N ILE A 587 11.94 3.28 -24.85
CA ILE A 587 12.86 3.94 -23.91
C ILE A 587 12.41 5.38 -23.65
N THR A 588 12.10 6.14 -24.70
CA THR A 588 11.59 7.51 -24.59
C THR A 588 10.21 7.51 -23.94
N VAL A 589 9.34 6.56 -24.29
CA VAL A 589 8.00 6.44 -23.70
C VAL A 589 8.09 6.20 -22.19
N VAL A 590 8.94 5.28 -21.73
CA VAL A 590 9.14 5.02 -20.30
C VAL A 590 9.73 6.25 -19.59
N GLN A 591 10.66 6.96 -20.24
CA GLN A 591 11.20 8.21 -19.69
C GLN A 591 10.12 9.29 -19.56
N ASP A 592 9.23 9.44 -20.56
CA ASP A 592 8.08 10.36 -20.49
C ASP A 592 7.14 10.03 -19.33
N LEU A 593 6.81 8.73 -19.14
CA LEU A 593 5.98 8.25 -18.03
C LEU A 593 6.65 8.58 -16.69
N TYR A 594 7.95 8.30 -16.56
CA TYR A 594 8.72 8.59 -15.37
C TYR A 594 8.71 10.10 -15.06
N ASP A 595 9.10 10.95 -16.00
CA ASP A 595 9.24 12.38 -15.74
C ASP A 595 7.90 13.07 -15.46
N LYS A 596 6.81 12.70 -16.18
CA LYS A 596 5.52 13.37 -16.03
C LYS A 596 4.66 12.87 -14.88
N ILE A 597 4.74 11.58 -14.54
CA ILE A 597 3.88 10.99 -13.50
C ILE A 597 4.70 10.77 -12.23
N TYR A 598 5.76 9.97 -12.33
CA TYR A 598 6.43 9.45 -11.14
C TYR A 598 7.37 10.45 -10.48
N LYS A 599 8.21 11.12 -11.26
CA LYS A 599 9.12 12.18 -10.77
C LYS A 599 8.36 13.39 -10.27
N ALA A 600 7.23 13.72 -10.92
CA ALA A 600 6.34 14.80 -10.53
C ALA A 600 5.40 14.42 -9.36
N GLU A 601 5.45 13.17 -8.86
CA GLU A 601 4.57 12.64 -7.83
C GLU A 601 3.06 12.74 -8.13
N LYS A 602 2.70 12.77 -9.42
CA LYS A 602 1.31 12.87 -9.85
C LYS A 602 0.56 11.56 -9.55
N TYR A 603 -0.57 11.66 -8.87
CA TYR A 603 -1.40 10.51 -8.46
C TYR A 603 -0.67 9.48 -7.59
N LYS A 604 0.31 9.92 -6.79
CA LYS A 604 1.15 9.04 -5.95
C LYS A 604 0.35 8.12 -5.02
N ASP A 605 -0.84 8.56 -4.61
CA ASP A 605 -1.78 7.80 -3.78
C ASP A 605 -2.52 6.67 -4.53
N LEU A 606 -2.37 6.60 -5.85
CA LEU A 606 -2.93 5.57 -6.74
C LEU A 606 -1.87 4.63 -7.32
N TRP A 607 -0.57 4.90 -7.15
CA TRP A 607 0.48 4.03 -7.71
C TRP A 607 0.49 2.65 -7.04
N PHE A 608 0.66 1.61 -7.84
CA PHE A 608 0.89 0.26 -7.33
C PHE A 608 2.36 0.02 -7.01
N TYR A 609 2.63 -0.51 -5.82
CA TYR A 609 3.98 -0.85 -5.35
C TYR A 609 4.16 -2.37 -5.24
N TRP A 610 5.25 -2.86 -5.81
CA TRP A 610 5.72 -4.24 -5.76
C TRP A 610 7.19 -4.26 -5.33
N ASP A 611 7.58 -5.18 -4.43
CA ASP A 611 8.92 -5.18 -3.81
C ASP A 611 9.39 -3.80 -3.28
N ASN A 612 8.48 -3.06 -2.65
CA ASN A 612 8.68 -1.70 -2.09
C ASN A 612 9.02 -0.59 -3.12
N LYS A 613 8.82 -0.83 -4.42
CA LYS A 613 8.98 0.18 -5.48
C LYS A 613 7.75 0.21 -6.39
N PRO A 614 7.49 1.32 -7.11
CA PRO A 614 6.47 1.30 -8.16
C PRO A 614 6.79 0.21 -9.19
N LEU A 615 5.77 -0.55 -9.60
CA LEU A 615 5.91 -1.56 -10.64
C LEU A 615 5.86 -0.90 -12.02
N LEU A 616 6.77 -1.29 -12.91
CA LEU A 616 6.68 -1.01 -14.35
C LEU A 616 6.86 -2.32 -15.11
N LEU A 617 5.90 -2.61 -15.98
CA LEU A 617 6.00 -3.71 -16.94
C LEU A 617 6.61 -3.17 -18.22
N TYR A 618 7.70 -3.78 -18.68
CA TYR A 618 8.54 -3.19 -19.74
C TYR A 618 9.04 -4.22 -20.75
N ASN A 619 9.79 -3.75 -21.75
CA ASN A 619 10.56 -4.59 -22.67
C ASN A 619 12.04 -4.60 -22.24
N ASP A 620 12.54 -5.70 -21.66
CA ASP A 620 13.94 -5.79 -21.24
C ASP A 620 14.95 -5.79 -22.39
N ASN A 621 14.48 -6.11 -23.61
CA ASN A 621 15.27 -6.10 -24.82
C ASN A 621 14.66 -5.13 -25.85
N PRO A 622 14.80 -3.81 -25.63
CA PRO A 622 14.18 -2.80 -26.49
C PRO A 622 14.71 -2.80 -27.93
N ALA A 623 15.75 -3.58 -28.25
CA ALA A 623 16.21 -3.79 -29.62
C ALA A 623 15.24 -4.65 -30.45
N VAL A 624 14.32 -5.38 -29.82
CA VAL A 624 13.35 -6.27 -30.48
C VAL A 624 11.92 -5.81 -30.14
N ASP A 625 11.16 -5.49 -31.18
CA ASP A 625 9.74 -5.08 -31.14
C ASP A 625 8.86 -6.16 -31.77
N ALA A 626 7.62 -6.30 -31.31
CA ALA A 626 6.57 -7.15 -31.88
C ALA A 626 6.33 -6.94 -33.38
N ASN A 627 6.51 -5.72 -33.86
CA ASN A 627 6.24 -5.32 -35.24
C ASN A 627 7.43 -5.52 -36.17
N GLY A 628 8.54 -6.10 -35.69
CA GLY A 628 9.77 -6.31 -36.48
C GLY A 628 10.58 -5.04 -36.76
N ASN A 629 10.21 -3.91 -36.16
CA ASN A 629 10.97 -2.67 -36.21
C ASN A 629 12.08 -2.71 -35.15
N ASN A 630 13.34 -2.84 -35.58
CA ASN A 630 14.46 -2.70 -34.64
C ASN A 630 14.49 -1.25 -34.12
N ALA A 631 14.37 -1.04 -32.80
CA ALA A 631 14.55 0.29 -32.23
C ALA A 631 16.01 0.73 -32.44
N ALA A 632 16.19 1.92 -33.02
CA ALA A 632 17.49 2.43 -33.44
C ALA A 632 18.41 2.90 -32.28
N ASP A 633 17.93 2.86 -31.02
CA ASP A 633 18.62 3.51 -29.90
C ASP A 633 19.35 2.51 -29.00
N ALA A 634 20.70 2.55 -29.03
CA ALA A 634 21.58 1.70 -28.23
C ALA A 634 21.68 2.13 -26.75
N LYS A 635 21.09 3.26 -26.37
CA LYS A 635 21.07 3.76 -24.99
C LYS A 635 19.88 3.14 -24.26
N GLY A 636 20.11 2.00 -23.58
CA GLY A 636 19.09 1.37 -22.73
C GLY A 636 18.48 2.31 -21.68
N TYR A 637 17.45 1.85 -20.95
CA TYR A 637 16.75 2.66 -19.94
C TYR A 637 17.68 3.37 -18.95
N SER A 638 17.31 4.59 -18.56
CA SER A 638 18.10 5.44 -17.66
C SER A 638 18.29 4.79 -16.29
N GLU A 639 19.43 5.10 -15.64
CA GLU A 639 19.71 4.61 -14.28
C GLU A 639 18.68 5.10 -13.25
N GLU A 640 18.08 6.27 -13.49
CA GLU A 640 17.02 6.82 -12.65
C GLU A 640 15.78 5.92 -12.70
N VAL A 641 15.31 5.56 -13.91
CA VAL A 641 14.20 4.62 -14.13
C VAL A 641 14.50 3.26 -13.48
N LYS A 642 15.67 2.68 -13.76
CA LYS A 642 16.05 1.35 -13.22
C LYS A 642 16.13 1.33 -11.69
N ARG A 643 16.52 2.44 -11.06
CA ARG A 643 16.58 2.53 -9.59
C ARG A 643 15.21 2.79 -8.98
N PHE A 644 14.37 3.57 -9.66
CA PHE A 644 13.06 3.98 -9.16
C PHE A 644 12.04 2.84 -9.18
N PHE A 645 11.97 2.07 -10.28
CA PHE A 645 10.99 1.00 -10.43
C PHE A 645 11.50 -0.35 -9.93
N THR A 646 10.56 -1.24 -9.60
CA THR A 646 10.77 -2.68 -9.78
C THR A 646 10.26 -3.05 -11.18
N LEU A 647 11.01 -3.87 -11.91
CA LEU A 647 10.82 -4.09 -13.34
C LEU A 647 10.50 -5.55 -13.61
N ARG A 648 9.54 -5.81 -14.49
CA ARG A 648 9.26 -7.14 -15.06
C ARG A 648 9.04 -7.01 -16.55
N THR A 649 9.66 -7.88 -17.33
CA THR A 649 9.34 -7.98 -18.75
C THR A 649 7.95 -8.56 -18.87
N MET A 650 7.06 -7.98 -19.69
CA MET A 650 5.75 -8.60 -19.95
C MET A 650 5.48 -8.69 -21.44
N TRP A 651 5.20 -9.91 -21.92
CA TRP A 651 4.84 -10.17 -23.31
C TRP A 651 3.87 -11.35 -23.44
N TRP A 652 3.45 -11.70 -24.66
CA TRP A 652 2.56 -12.84 -24.87
C TRP A 652 3.33 -14.10 -24.52
N GLY A 653 2.66 -15.07 -23.88
CA GLY A 653 3.25 -16.30 -23.38
C GLY A 653 3.63 -17.29 -24.48
N TYR A 654 4.52 -16.86 -25.39
CA TYR A 654 5.18 -17.70 -26.36
C TYR A 654 6.22 -18.60 -25.69
N TYR A 655 6.46 -19.77 -26.29
CA TYR A 655 7.53 -20.66 -25.85
C TYR A 655 8.89 -19.94 -25.88
N GLU A 656 9.17 -19.26 -26.99
CA GLU A 656 10.36 -18.45 -27.23
C GLU A 656 9.99 -17.03 -27.67
N TRP A 657 10.72 -16.03 -27.16
CA TRP A 657 10.65 -14.64 -27.57
C TRP A 657 12.06 -14.09 -27.72
N ALA A 658 12.31 -13.28 -28.75
CA ALA A 658 13.63 -12.70 -29.06
C ALA A 658 14.78 -13.74 -29.05
N GLY A 659 14.50 -14.96 -29.55
CA GLY A 659 15.47 -16.06 -29.63
C GLY A 659 15.79 -16.75 -28.29
N ARG A 660 14.97 -16.56 -27.26
CA ARG A 660 15.18 -17.13 -25.91
C ARG A 660 13.89 -17.73 -25.37
N ARG A 661 14.01 -18.74 -24.50
CA ARG A 661 12.88 -19.30 -23.74
C ARG A 661 12.20 -18.18 -22.92
N PHE A 662 10.88 -18.00 -23.05
CA PHE A 662 10.15 -16.86 -22.46
C PHE A 662 9.11 -17.24 -21.39
N ILE A 663 7.96 -17.81 -21.76
CA ILE A 663 6.84 -18.08 -20.82
C ILE A 663 7.30 -18.84 -19.56
N GLY A 664 6.91 -18.38 -18.38
CA GLY A 664 7.20 -19.06 -17.11
C GLY A 664 8.66 -19.00 -16.64
N THR A 665 9.48 -18.15 -17.26
CA THR A 665 10.88 -17.93 -16.85
C THR A 665 10.99 -16.78 -15.84
N GLU A 666 12.20 -16.56 -15.32
CA GLU A 666 12.50 -15.50 -14.37
C GLU A 666 12.27 -14.12 -15.00
N ASP A 667 11.56 -13.24 -14.28
CA ASP A 667 11.25 -11.85 -14.63
C ASP A 667 10.44 -11.63 -15.92
N ASN A 668 9.99 -12.70 -16.57
CA ASN A 668 9.21 -12.67 -17.82
C ASN A 668 7.75 -13.01 -17.57
N TRP A 669 6.97 -12.00 -17.18
CA TRP A 669 5.52 -12.07 -17.03
C TRP A 669 4.82 -12.31 -18.37
N SER A 670 3.66 -12.95 -18.31
CA SER A 670 2.83 -13.21 -19.49
C SER A 670 1.51 -12.45 -19.40
N PHE A 671 1.01 -11.89 -20.51
CA PHE A 671 -0.34 -11.29 -20.57
C PHE A 671 -1.42 -12.27 -21.12
N GLY A 672 -1.02 -13.51 -21.32
CA GLY A 672 -1.81 -14.64 -21.84
C GLY A 672 -0.87 -15.76 -22.28
N TYR A 673 -1.41 -16.92 -22.65
CA TYR A 673 -0.60 -18.08 -23.07
C TYR A 673 -0.95 -18.46 -24.51
N ASP A 674 0.04 -18.76 -25.34
CA ASP A 674 -0.19 -19.24 -26.71
C ASP A 674 -0.57 -20.73 -26.72
N MET A 675 -1.80 -21.04 -26.30
CA MET A 675 -2.24 -22.44 -26.16
C MET A 675 -2.46 -23.15 -27.51
N GLY A 676 -2.44 -22.41 -28.62
CA GLY A 676 -2.41 -22.98 -29.97
C GLY A 676 -1.05 -23.60 -30.31
N ASP A 677 0.03 -23.15 -29.68
CA ASP A 677 1.38 -23.70 -29.86
C ASP A 677 1.55 -25.02 -29.08
N LYS A 678 1.99 -26.06 -29.79
CA LYS A 678 2.16 -27.41 -29.22
C LYS A 678 3.22 -27.49 -28.11
N LYS A 679 4.27 -26.65 -28.17
CA LYS A 679 5.32 -26.61 -27.15
C LYS A 679 4.77 -25.96 -25.87
N VAL A 680 4.03 -24.86 -25.98
CA VAL A 680 3.38 -24.21 -24.83
C VAL A 680 2.32 -25.13 -24.23
N LEU A 681 1.47 -25.74 -25.06
CA LEU A 681 0.44 -26.67 -24.62
C LEU A 681 1.01 -27.85 -23.82
N ALA A 682 2.21 -28.33 -24.18
CA ALA A 682 2.90 -29.45 -23.54
C ALA A 682 3.62 -29.08 -22.23
N LEU A 683 3.72 -27.80 -21.86
CA LEU A 683 4.37 -27.39 -20.61
C LEU A 683 3.58 -27.84 -19.38
N PRO A 684 4.26 -28.29 -18.30
CA PRO A 684 3.64 -28.43 -16.98
C PRO A 684 3.09 -27.10 -16.47
N LEU A 685 2.04 -27.13 -15.64
CA LEU A 685 1.38 -25.92 -15.14
C LEU A 685 2.33 -24.96 -14.41
N ASP A 686 3.24 -25.50 -13.59
CA ASP A 686 4.23 -24.70 -12.85
C ASP A 686 5.30 -24.05 -13.75
N SER A 687 5.35 -24.43 -15.04
CA SER A 687 6.22 -23.87 -16.07
C SER A 687 5.51 -22.84 -16.96
N LEU A 688 4.21 -22.60 -16.73
CA LEU A 688 3.45 -21.51 -17.35
C LEU A 688 3.52 -20.23 -16.52
N ALA A 689 3.62 -20.36 -15.19
CA ALA A 689 3.69 -19.23 -14.27
C ALA A 689 5.11 -18.67 -14.16
N SER A 690 5.20 -17.35 -14.25
CA SER A 690 6.41 -16.54 -14.26
C SER A 690 7.07 -16.51 -12.88
N ARG A 691 8.39 -16.38 -12.83
CA ARG A 691 9.15 -16.43 -11.57
C ARG A 691 9.88 -15.13 -11.25
N HIS A 692 10.15 -14.90 -9.98
CA HIS A 692 11.03 -13.82 -9.53
C HIS A 692 11.77 -14.23 -8.26
N HIS A 693 13.09 -14.20 -8.29
CA HIS A 693 13.97 -14.79 -7.28
C HIS A 693 13.56 -16.23 -6.91
N GLY A 694 13.19 -17.01 -7.93
CA GLY A 694 12.72 -18.39 -7.77
C GLY A 694 11.30 -18.57 -7.23
N ARG A 695 10.64 -17.51 -6.73
CA ARG A 695 9.24 -17.55 -6.29
C ARG A 695 8.30 -17.58 -7.50
N ILE A 696 7.19 -18.29 -7.40
CA ILE A 696 6.13 -18.24 -8.42
C ILE A 696 5.41 -16.91 -8.24
N GLU A 697 5.67 -15.98 -9.15
CA GLU A 697 5.24 -14.60 -8.97
C GLU A 697 3.95 -14.31 -9.72
N GLU A 698 3.84 -14.65 -11.00
CA GLU A 698 2.72 -14.23 -11.85
C GLU A 698 2.14 -15.39 -12.66
N ALA A 699 0.81 -15.43 -12.79
CA ALA A 699 0.13 -16.25 -13.78
C ALA A 699 -0.99 -15.47 -14.48
N ALA A 700 -1.08 -15.65 -15.80
CA ALA A 700 -2.06 -15.01 -16.65
C ALA A 700 -3.36 -15.83 -16.72
N VAL A 701 -4.50 -15.15 -16.68
CA VAL A 701 -5.83 -15.74 -16.84
C VAL A 701 -6.62 -14.90 -17.82
N THR A 702 -7.00 -15.50 -18.95
CA THR A 702 -7.69 -14.81 -20.05
C THR A 702 -9.00 -15.53 -20.40
N PRO A 703 -10.07 -14.82 -20.83
CA PRO A 703 -11.30 -15.46 -21.31
C PRO A 703 -11.18 -16.16 -22.66
N ALA A 704 -10.24 -15.71 -23.50
CA ALA A 704 -9.92 -16.27 -24.81
C ALA A 704 -8.46 -15.88 -25.19
N GLN A 705 -8.08 -16.08 -26.45
CA GLN A 705 -6.83 -15.59 -27.04
C GLN A 705 -7.10 -14.81 -28.34
N HIS A 706 -6.05 -14.56 -29.12
CA HIS A 706 -6.12 -13.93 -30.42
C HIS A 706 -6.96 -14.77 -31.40
N PRO A 707 -7.92 -14.19 -32.15
CA PRO A 707 -8.61 -14.90 -33.24
C PRO A 707 -7.65 -15.52 -34.27
N ALA A 708 -6.47 -14.91 -34.51
CA ALA A 708 -5.44 -15.47 -35.38
C ALA A 708 -4.87 -16.82 -34.88
N SER A 709 -4.92 -17.07 -33.56
CA SER A 709 -4.54 -18.35 -32.94
C SER A 709 -5.68 -19.37 -32.89
N LEU A 710 -6.88 -19.01 -33.36
CA LEU A 710 -8.08 -19.84 -33.35
C LEU A 710 -8.37 -20.45 -31.96
N THR A 711 -8.25 -19.64 -30.91
CA THR A 711 -8.53 -20.05 -29.52
C THR A 711 -9.49 -19.07 -28.87
N GLY A 712 -10.77 -19.44 -28.84
CA GLY A 712 -11.87 -18.65 -28.32
C GLY A 712 -12.29 -19.06 -26.90
N LYS A 713 -13.38 -18.45 -26.41
CA LYS A 713 -13.98 -18.70 -25.08
C LYS A 713 -14.46 -20.14 -24.86
N SER A 714 -14.74 -20.87 -25.94
CA SER A 714 -15.24 -22.23 -25.98
C SER A 714 -14.14 -23.29 -26.17
N TRP A 715 -12.90 -22.85 -26.43
CA TRP A 715 -11.75 -23.74 -26.56
C TRP A 715 -11.46 -24.51 -25.27
N SER A 716 -11.02 -25.77 -25.40
CA SER A 716 -10.52 -26.55 -24.26
C SER A 716 -9.23 -27.29 -24.61
N ARG A 717 -8.38 -27.58 -23.61
CA ARG A 717 -7.17 -28.40 -23.82
C ARG A 717 -7.47 -29.75 -24.45
N GLN A 718 -8.65 -30.31 -24.18
CA GLN A 718 -9.03 -31.66 -24.60
C GLN A 718 -9.53 -31.69 -26.05
N THR A 719 -10.26 -30.67 -26.47
CA THR A 719 -11.01 -30.68 -27.74
C THR A 719 -10.57 -29.61 -28.73
N GLY A 720 -9.74 -28.65 -28.30
CA GLY A 720 -9.47 -27.45 -29.05
C GLY A 720 -10.72 -26.59 -29.26
N GLU A 721 -10.67 -25.74 -30.27
CA GLU A 721 -11.77 -24.87 -30.70
C GLU A 721 -12.90 -25.70 -31.35
N PRO A 722 -14.18 -25.51 -30.98
CA PRO A 722 -15.30 -26.17 -31.65
C PRO A 722 -15.44 -25.84 -33.15
N SER A 723 -16.35 -26.53 -33.84
CA SER A 723 -16.75 -26.14 -35.19
C SER A 723 -17.49 -24.81 -35.18
N LEU A 724 -17.17 -23.96 -36.16
CA LEU A 724 -17.74 -22.63 -36.31
C LEU A 724 -18.85 -22.62 -37.38
N ASN A 725 -19.91 -21.87 -37.11
CA ASN A 725 -21.06 -21.67 -37.98
C ASN A 725 -20.84 -20.52 -38.98
N GLN A 726 -21.91 -20.14 -39.69
CA GLN A 726 -21.85 -19.07 -40.69
C GLN A 726 -21.56 -17.66 -40.13
N TYR A 727 -21.56 -17.47 -38.82
CA TYR A 727 -21.20 -16.23 -38.12
C TYR A 727 -19.82 -16.32 -37.46
N ASP A 728 -19.06 -17.38 -37.75
CA ASP A 728 -17.83 -17.75 -37.06
C ASP A 728 -17.99 -17.90 -35.54
N LEU A 729 -19.17 -18.36 -35.12
CA LEU A 729 -19.47 -18.70 -33.74
C LEU A 729 -19.55 -20.22 -33.56
N PRO A 730 -19.19 -20.76 -32.40
CA PRO A 730 -19.22 -22.19 -32.15
C PRO A 730 -20.64 -22.77 -32.20
N ASP A 731 -20.83 -23.89 -32.89
CA ASP A 731 -22.14 -24.57 -32.98
C ASP A 731 -22.60 -25.10 -31.60
N SER A 732 -21.69 -25.76 -30.91
CA SER A 732 -21.90 -26.31 -29.57
C SER A 732 -20.58 -26.69 -28.91
N ALA A 733 -20.55 -26.71 -27.58
CA ALA A 733 -19.42 -27.23 -26.82
C ALA A 733 -19.89 -27.91 -25.53
N TYR A 734 -19.07 -28.83 -25.02
CA TYR A 734 -19.30 -29.48 -23.74
C TYR A 734 -18.90 -28.56 -22.59
N VAL A 735 -19.82 -28.32 -21.64
CA VAL A 735 -19.57 -27.53 -20.44
C VAL A 735 -19.31 -28.46 -19.25
N PRO A 736 -18.07 -28.54 -18.73
CA PRO A 736 -17.72 -29.55 -17.71
C PRO A 736 -18.55 -29.51 -16.44
N TRP A 737 -18.81 -28.31 -15.89
CA TRP A 737 -19.55 -28.17 -14.62
C TRP A 737 -21.05 -28.42 -14.78
N LEU A 738 -21.61 -28.26 -15.98
CA LEU A 738 -23.02 -28.58 -16.27
C LEU A 738 -23.20 -30.02 -16.75
N LYS A 739 -22.11 -30.73 -17.05
CA LYS A 739 -22.09 -32.08 -17.61
C LYS A 739 -22.98 -32.25 -18.86
N LYS A 740 -23.08 -31.22 -19.69
CA LYS A 740 -23.90 -31.21 -20.91
C LYS A 740 -23.25 -30.41 -22.04
N THR A 741 -23.59 -30.78 -23.26
CA THR A 741 -23.31 -29.96 -24.45
C THR A 741 -24.36 -28.87 -24.59
N VAL A 742 -23.92 -27.64 -24.82
CA VAL A 742 -24.79 -26.47 -24.93
C VAL A 742 -24.65 -25.83 -26.31
N LYS A 743 -25.72 -25.17 -26.76
CA LYS A 743 -25.65 -24.20 -27.86
C LYS A 743 -25.18 -22.85 -27.30
N HIS A 744 -24.61 -22.02 -28.15
CA HIS A 744 -24.03 -20.72 -27.77
C HIS A 744 -23.00 -20.83 -26.63
N PRO A 745 -21.99 -21.73 -26.76
CA PRO A 745 -21.02 -21.98 -25.69
C PRO A 745 -20.13 -20.78 -25.37
N GLU A 746 -20.06 -19.75 -26.24
CA GLU A 746 -19.31 -18.51 -26.02
C GLU A 746 -19.76 -17.76 -24.76
N GLY A 747 -20.99 -17.99 -24.28
CA GLY A 747 -21.51 -17.38 -23.06
C GLY A 747 -21.13 -18.09 -21.75
N TYR A 748 -20.46 -19.23 -21.81
CA TYR A 748 -20.23 -20.11 -20.65
C TYR A 748 -18.85 -19.97 -20.00
N GLY A 749 -17.85 -19.41 -20.70
CA GLY A 749 -16.51 -19.20 -20.15
C GLY A 749 -15.76 -20.50 -19.86
N ILE A 750 -15.82 -21.46 -20.79
CA ILE A 750 -15.18 -22.79 -20.67
C ILE A 750 -13.65 -22.63 -20.60
N TYR A 751 -13.08 -21.90 -21.56
CA TYR A 751 -11.65 -21.59 -21.60
C TYR A 751 -11.23 -20.83 -20.33
N PHE A 752 -12.02 -19.83 -19.95
CA PHE A 752 -11.73 -18.98 -18.80
C PHE A 752 -11.64 -19.78 -17.50
N GLN A 753 -12.59 -20.71 -17.28
CA GLN A 753 -12.56 -21.55 -16.09
C GLN A 753 -11.32 -22.46 -16.07
N GLN A 754 -10.92 -23.03 -17.20
CA GLN A 754 -9.69 -23.85 -17.26
C GLN A 754 -8.45 -23.03 -16.90
N ARG A 755 -8.33 -21.79 -17.37
CA ARG A 755 -7.21 -20.90 -16.99
C ARG A 755 -7.25 -20.55 -15.49
N TRP A 756 -8.44 -20.33 -14.92
CA TRP A 756 -8.60 -20.14 -13.47
C TRP A 756 -8.21 -21.37 -12.67
N ASP A 757 -8.69 -22.55 -13.04
CA ASP A 757 -8.39 -23.80 -12.34
C ASP A 757 -6.88 -24.09 -12.34
N GLU A 758 -6.21 -23.80 -13.46
CA GLU A 758 -4.75 -23.90 -13.60
C GLU A 758 -4.03 -22.90 -12.68
N ALA A 759 -4.41 -21.61 -12.72
CA ALA A 759 -3.77 -20.58 -11.92
C ALA A 759 -4.00 -20.76 -10.41
N LEU A 760 -5.19 -21.18 -10.00
CA LEU A 760 -5.53 -21.49 -8.60
C LEU A 760 -4.71 -22.67 -8.07
N LYS A 761 -4.39 -23.66 -8.92
CA LYS A 761 -3.56 -24.80 -8.56
C LYS A 761 -2.09 -24.41 -8.43
N THR A 762 -1.58 -23.56 -9.32
CA THR A 762 -0.20 -23.07 -9.28
C THR A 762 0.05 -22.10 -8.13
N ASP A 763 -1.00 -21.41 -7.66
CA ASP A 763 -0.97 -20.50 -6.52
C ASP A 763 0.14 -19.43 -6.66
N PRO A 764 0.07 -18.49 -7.62
CA PRO A 764 1.04 -17.40 -7.74
C PRO A 764 0.85 -16.33 -6.65
N ASP A 765 1.72 -15.33 -6.60
CA ASP A 765 1.56 -14.13 -5.77
C ASP A 765 0.70 -13.06 -6.48
N PHE A 766 0.73 -13.03 -7.81
CA PHE A 766 0.06 -12.09 -8.68
C PHE A 766 -0.73 -12.85 -9.77
N LEU A 767 -1.99 -12.47 -9.97
CA LEU A 767 -2.79 -12.92 -11.12
C LEU A 767 -2.98 -11.75 -12.07
N TYR A 768 -2.60 -11.94 -13.34
CA TYR A 768 -2.88 -10.99 -14.40
C TYR A 768 -4.13 -11.41 -15.18
N LEU A 769 -5.11 -10.52 -15.29
CA LEU A 769 -6.35 -10.74 -16.01
C LEU A 769 -6.36 -9.94 -17.32
N ASN A 770 -6.66 -10.60 -18.43
CA ASN A 770 -6.71 -9.99 -19.77
C ASN A 770 -8.07 -10.26 -20.42
N ASP A 771 -8.95 -9.30 -20.60
CA ASP A 771 -8.87 -7.86 -20.26
C ASP A 771 -10.20 -7.35 -19.67
N TRP A 772 -10.21 -6.12 -19.15
CA TRP A 772 -11.46 -5.48 -18.74
C TRP A 772 -12.29 -5.02 -19.94
N ASN A 773 -11.79 -4.09 -20.75
CA ASN A 773 -12.59 -3.29 -21.69
C ASN A 773 -12.01 -3.17 -23.12
N GLU A 774 -11.34 -4.19 -23.67
CA GLU A 774 -10.85 -4.19 -25.05
C GLU A 774 -11.97 -4.46 -26.08
N TRP A 775 -12.79 -3.46 -26.39
CA TRP A 775 -13.95 -3.69 -27.26
C TRP A 775 -13.66 -3.65 -28.76
N THR A 776 -12.54 -3.06 -29.18
CA THR A 776 -12.24 -2.83 -30.60
C THR A 776 -11.41 -3.94 -31.23
N ALA A 777 -11.70 -4.23 -32.48
CA ALA A 777 -11.16 -5.27 -33.33
C ALA A 777 -10.64 -4.62 -34.63
N GLY A 778 -9.32 -4.64 -34.83
CA GLY A 778 -8.69 -4.14 -36.06
C GLY A 778 -8.82 -5.14 -37.21
N LYS A 779 -9.34 -4.69 -38.36
CA LYS A 779 -9.45 -5.50 -39.58
C LYS A 779 -8.27 -5.22 -40.51
N TYR A 780 -7.39 -6.19 -40.68
CA TYR A 780 -6.15 -6.08 -41.47
C TYR A 780 -6.22 -6.86 -42.76
N GLN A 781 -5.50 -6.40 -43.78
CA GLN A 781 -5.34 -7.10 -45.04
C GLN A 781 -3.98 -7.82 -45.07
N PRO A 782 -3.90 -9.04 -45.63
CA PRO A 782 -2.63 -9.66 -45.97
C PRO A 782 -1.90 -8.85 -47.05
N GLU A 783 -0.62 -9.17 -47.30
CA GLU A 783 0.11 -8.60 -48.42
C GLU A 783 -0.65 -8.76 -49.75
N ALA A 784 -0.49 -7.81 -50.66
CA ALA A 784 -1.21 -7.78 -51.93
C ALA A 784 -1.08 -9.12 -52.70
N GLY A 785 -2.22 -9.70 -53.05
CA GLY A 785 -2.29 -10.99 -53.77
C GLY A 785 -2.13 -12.24 -52.88
N LYS A 786 -2.00 -12.10 -51.56
CA LYS A 786 -1.96 -13.21 -50.60
C LYS A 786 -3.26 -13.30 -49.80
N THR A 787 -3.48 -14.45 -49.20
CA THR A 787 -4.54 -14.71 -48.21
C THR A 787 -3.92 -14.99 -46.84
N TYR A 788 -4.71 -14.86 -45.78
CA TYR A 788 -4.33 -15.28 -44.43
C TYR A 788 -5.20 -16.45 -43.98
N SER A 789 -4.62 -17.43 -43.28
CA SER A 789 -5.41 -18.51 -42.70
C SER A 789 -6.16 -18.00 -41.48
N PHE A 790 -7.45 -17.72 -41.64
CA PHE A 790 -8.29 -17.11 -40.62
C PHE A 790 -9.59 -17.90 -40.49
N MET A 791 -9.96 -18.30 -39.27
CA MET A 791 -11.21 -19.05 -39.02
C MET A 791 -11.35 -20.31 -39.92
N ARG A 792 -10.25 -21.07 -40.05
CA ARG A 792 -10.13 -22.32 -40.82
C ARG A 792 -10.31 -22.18 -42.33
N ARG A 793 -10.05 -21.00 -42.89
CA ARG A 793 -10.14 -20.73 -44.33
C ARG A 793 -9.10 -19.70 -44.76
N ASP A 794 -8.78 -19.71 -46.04
CA ASP A 794 -8.02 -18.63 -46.66
C ASP A 794 -8.92 -17.41 -46.81
N ASN A 795 -8.51 -16.28 -46.23
CA ASN A 795 -9.33 -15.09 -46.16
C ASN A 795 -8.55 -13.86 -46.68
N PRO A 796 -9.19 -12.94 -47.43
CA PRO A 796 -8.55 -11.69 -47.88
C PRO A 796 -8.37 -10.65 -46.77
N TYR A 797 -8.69 -10.98 -45.52
CA TYR A 797 -8.44 -10.17 -44.33
C TYR A 797 -8.40 -11.04 -43.08
N PHE A 798 -7.93 -10.48 -41.98
CA PHE A 798 -7.93 -11.14 -40.68
C PHE A 798 -8.06 -10.10 -39.56
N PHE A 799 -8.40 -10.59 -38.37
CA PHE A 799 -8.38 -9.83 -37.13
C PHE A 799 -7.27 -10.38 -36.23
N VAL A 800 -6.64 -9.49 -35.45
CA VAL A 800 -5.49 -9.85 -34.60
C VAL A 800 -5.92 -10.03 -33.15
N ASP A 801 -6.41 -8.98 -32.50
CA ASP A 801 -6.64 -8.98 -31.06
C ASP A 801 -8.01 -9.47 -30.64
N GLN A 802 -9.06 -9.00 -31.32
CA GLN A 802 -10.47 -9.26 -31.01
C GLN A 802 -11.23 -9.50 -32.32
N TYR A 803 -12.35 -10.22 -32.32
CA TYR A 803 -13.18 -10.40 -33.52
C TYR A 803 -14.68 -10.38 -33.25
N ASN A 804 -15.22 -11.37 -32.54
CA ASN A 804 -16.65 -11.51 -32.27
C ASN A 804 -16.89 -12.00 -30.82
N SER A 805 -18.12 -12.39 -30.48
CA SER A 805 -18.44 -12.86 -29.11
C SER A 805 -17.68 -14.12 -28.67
N GLU A 806 -17.13 -14.94 -29.58
CA GLU A 806 -16.31 -16.11 -29.25
C GLU A 806 -14.83 -15.73 -29.10
N PHE A 807 -14.29 -14.98 -30.05
CA PHE A 807 -12.87 -14.61 -30.09
C PHE A 807 -12.65 -13.20 -29.53
N ASN A 808 -12.97 -13.05 -28.24
CA ASN A 808 -12.61 -11.86 -27.47
C ASN A 808 -12.18 -12.15 -26.04
N ARG A 809 -11.35 -11.27 -25.48
CA ARG A 809 -10.80 -11.37 -24.11
C ARG A 809 -11.52 -10.49 -23.09
N THR A 810 -12.49 -9.69 -23.52
CA THR A 810 -13.17 -8.70 -22.70
C THR A 810 -14.05 -9.32 -21.60
N ILE A 811 -13.88 -8.82 -20.37
CA ILE A 811 -14.64 -9.23 -19.17
C ILE A 811 -15.78 -8.25 -18.85
N GLN A 812 -15.67 -6.97 -19.24
CA GLN A 812 -16.69 -5.95 -19.00
C GLN A 812 -18.03 -6.40 -19.60
N PRO A 813 -19.17 -6.15 -18.89
CA PRO A 813 -20.48 -6.58 -19.35
C PRO A 813 -20.85 -6.08 -20.75
N MET A 814 -21.50 -6.95 -21.52
CA MET A 814 -22.02 -6.62 -22.85
C MET A 814 -23.52 -6.36 -22.82
N LYS A 815 -24.01 -5.59 -23.79
CA LYS A 815 -25.45 -5.42 -24.00
C LYS A 815 -26.05 -6.65 -24.66
N GLY A 816 -27.02 -7.27 -24.01
CA GLY A 816 -27.58 -8.55 -24.46
C GLY A 816 -26.54 -9.69 -24.37
N GLY A 817 -26.58 -10.65 -25.29
CA GLY A 817 -25.60 -11.74 -25.35
C GLY A 817 -25.46 -12.49 -24.02
N TYR A 818 -24.22 -12.57 -23.51
CA TYR A 818 -23.90 -13.20 -22.22
C TYR A 818 -23.85 -12.23 -21.02
N THR A 819 -24.27 -10.98 -21.23
CA THR A 819 -24.39 -9.93 -20.21
C THR A 819 -23.15 -9.84 -19.29
N ASP A 820 -23.29 -10.18 -18.01
CA ASP A 820 -22.26 -10.09 -16.97
C ASP A 820 -21.67 -11.46 -16.57
N ASN A 821 -21.91 -12.54 -17.33
CA ASN A 821 -21.43 -13.88 -16.99
C ASN A 821 -19.91 -13.94 -16.76
N TYR A 822 -19.11 -13.21 -17.54
CA TYR A 822 -17.65 -13.17 -17.39
C TYR A 822 -17.22 -12.39 -16.15
N TYR A 823 -17.90 -11.28 -15.84
CA TYR A 823 -17.69 -10.53 -14.59
C TYR A 823 -17.99 -11.39 -13.36
N MET A 824 -19.13 -12.08 -13.35
CA MET A 824 -19.52 -12.96 -12.24
C MET A 824 -18.57 -14.15 -12.11
N GLN A 825 -18.08 -14.71 -13.21
CA GLN A 825 -17.07 -15.77 -13.18
C GLN A 825 -15.71 -15.28 -12.64
N MET A 826 -15.29 -14.08 -13.01
CA MET A 826 -14.07 -13.45 -12.48
C MET A 826 -14.18 -13.28 -10.96
N ALA A 827 -15.25 -12.64 -10.47
CA ALA A 827 -15.46 -12.42 -9.03
C ALA A 827 -15.51 -13.74 -8.23
N GLN A 828 -16.16 -14.78 -8.77
CA GLN A 828 -16.17 -16.12 -8.18
C GLN A 828 -14.77 -16.70 -8.00
N ASN A 829 -13.90 -16.57 -8.99
CA ASN A 829 -12.58 -17.18 -8.95
C ASN A 829 -11.57 -16.31 -8.17
N ILE A 830 -11.71 -14.98 -8.15
CA ILE A 830 -10.94 -14.11 -7.25
C ILE A 830 -11.20 -14.48 -5.79
N ARG A 831 -12.44 -14.79 -5.42
CA ARG A 831 -12.78 -15.29 -4.07
C ARG A 831 -12.12 -16.63 -3.76
N ARG A 832 -12.03 -17.55 -4.72
CA ARG A 832 -11.28 -18.82 -4.56
C ARG A 832 -9.78 -18.57 -4.35
N TYR A 833 -9.23 -17.58 -5.03
CA TYR A 833 -7.82 -17.21 -4.91
C TYR A 833 -7.52 -16.57 -3.55
N LYS A 834 -8.32 -15.58 -3.12
CA LYS A 834 -8.07 -14.76 -1.92
C LYS A 834 -8.72 -15.27 -0.63
N GLY A 835 -9.72 -16.14 -0.70
CA GLY A 835 -10.62 -16.45 0.42
C GLY A 835 -11.59 -15.29 0.72
N VAL A 836 -12.56 -15.51 1.62
CA VAL A 836 -13.58 -14.50 1.95
C VAL A 836 -13.89 -14.44 3.44
N ARG A 837 -14.46 -13.34 3.91
CA ARG A 837 -14.98 -13.23 5.28
C ARG A 837 -16.20 -14.13 5.50
N SER A 838 -16.39 -14.57 6.74
CA SER A 838 -17.64 -15.19 7.15
C SER A 838 -18.75 -14.14 7.21
N ILE A 839 -19.93 -14.49 6.70
CA ILE A 839 -21.13 -13.64 6.79
C ILE A 839 -21.54 -13.53 8.26
N PRO A 840 -21.78 -12.31 8.79
CA PRO A 840 -22.19 -12.12 10.17
C PRO A 840 -23.50 -12.84 10.49
N VAL A 841 -23.62 -13.33 11.74
CA VAL A 841 -24.85 -13.95 12.24
C VAL A 841 -25.50 -13.01 13.25
N LEU A 842 -26.73 -12.58 12.95
CA LEU A 842 -27.58 -11.86 13.89
C LEU A 842 -28.03 -12.83 14.99
N LYS A 843 -27.82 -12.46 16.26
CA LYS A 843 -28.15 -13.28 17.42
C LYS A 843 -29.17 -12.58 18.30
N GLY A 844 -30.11 -13.34 18.84
CA GLY A 844 -31.10 -12.81 19.77
C GLY A 844 -32.28 -12.14 19.06
N ILE A 845 -33.18 -11.61 19.88
CA ILE A 845 -34.36 -10.86 19.44
C ILE A 845 -34.07 -9.36 19.57
N SER A 846 -34.45 -8.60 18.56
CA SER A 846 -34.35 -7.15 18.52
C SER A 846 -35.63 -6.57 17.92
N ALA A 847 -36.62 -6.33 18.77
CA ALA A 847 -37.84 -5.63 18.36
C ALA A 847 -37.54 -4.17 17.98
N MET A 848 -38.15 -3.70 16.90
CA MET A 848 -38.12 -2.32 16.43
C MET A 848 -39.52 -1.73 16.43
N LYS A 849 -39.60 -0.41 16.57
CA LYS A 849 -40.83 0.33 16.30
C LYS A 849 -40.76 0.89 14.89
N VAL A 850 -41.87 0.83 14.15
CA VAL A 850 -41.99 1.45 12.82
C VAL A 850 -42.74 2.76 12.97
N ASP A 851 -42.06 3.76 13.54
CA ASP A 851 -42.63 5.07 13.94
C ASP A 851 -41.88 6.28 13.37
N GLY A 852 -40.74 6.07 12.68
CA GLY A 852 -39.91 7.11 12.09
C GLY A 852 -38.90 7.71 13.07
N ASP A 853 -38.78 7.17 14.28
CA ASP A 853 -37.67 7.43 15.20
C ASP A 853 -36.63 6.30 15.14
N PHE A 854 -35.56 6.57 14.40
CA PHE A 854 -34.54 5.56 14.09
C PHE A 854 -33.53 5.29 15.23
N ALA A 855 -33.74 5.85 16.44
CA ALA A 855 -32.79 5.72 17.54
C ALA A 855 -32.56 4.26 17.98
N ASP A 856 -33.57 3.39 17.88
CA ASP A 856 -33.48 1.99 18.26
C ASP A 856 -32.58 1.16 17.32
N TRP A 857 -32.37 1.58 16.07
CA TRP A 857 -31.43 0.97 15.12
C TRP A 857 -29.96 1.13 15.52
N GLY A 858 -29.63 2.06 16.44
CA GLY A 858 -28.27 2.24 16.96
C GLY A 858 -27.71 1.01 17.71
N LYS A 859 -28.60 0.09 18.15
CA LYS A 859 -28.22 -1.18 18.78
C LYS A 859 -27.83 -2.27 17.77
N ILE A 860 -28.27 -2.16 16.51
CA ILE A 860 -27.92 -3.10 15.44
C ILE A 860 -26.53 -2.75 14.90
N LYS A 861 -25.58 -3.67 15.11
CA LYS A 861 -24.16 -3.48 14.74
C LYS A 861 -23.80 -4.01 13.36
N THR A 862 -24.57 -4.97 12.85
CA THR A 862 -24.36 -5.50 11.51
C THR A 862 -24.94 -4.52 10.50
N GLU A 863 -24.11 -4.07 9.58
CA GLU A 863 -24.47 -3.22 8.46
C GLU A 863 -24.24 -3.98 7.16
N TYR A 864 -25.17 -3.78 6.24
CA TYR A 864 -25.04 -4.14 4.83
C TYR A 864 -24.82 -2.83 4.09
N ARG A 865 -23.75 -2.70 3.33
CA ARG A 865 -23.23 -1.40 2.87
C ARG A 865 -23.04 -1.42 1.37
N ASP A 866 -23.35 -0.30 0.74
CA ASP A 866 -23.17 -0.11 -0.69
C ASP A 866 -22.24 1.06 -1.00
N THR A 867 -21.85 1.13 -2.28
CA THR A 867 -21.03 2.20 -2.84
C THR A 867 -21.71 3.54 -2.63
N LYS A 868 -20.92 4.58 -2.31
CA LYS A 868 -21.45 5.94 -2.18
C LYS A 868 -21.23 6.69 -3.49
N GLY A 869 -22.24 7.40 -3.97
CA GLY A 869 -22.16 8.26 -5.15
C GLY A 869 -22.25 7.51 -6.49
N ASP A 870 -22.80 6.31 -6.52
CA ASP A 870 -23.09 5.50 -7.71
C ASP A 870 -24.39 5.87 -8.42
N VAL A 871 -25.20 6.78 -7.86
CA VAL A 871 -26.32 7.47 -8.55
C VAL A 871 -25.87 8.57 -9.52
N PHE A 872 -24.61 8.56 -9.96
CA PHE A 872 -24.04 9.59 -10.82
C PHE A 872 -24.72 9.65 -12.20
N HIS A 873 -25.06 10.85 -12.67
CA HIS A 873 -25.75 11.04 -13.95
C HIS A 873 -24.77 11.05 -15.13
N ARG A 874 -25.27 10.67 -16.32
CA ARG A 874 -24.52 10.64 -17.57
C ARG A 874 -25.06 11.66 -18.55
N SER A 875 -24.15 12.37 -19.21
CA SER A 875 -24.41 13.18 -20.40
C SER A 875 -23.12 13.27 -21.21
N HIS A 876 -22.90 12.31 -22.11
CA HIS A 876 -21.62 12.15 -22.78
C HIS A 876 -21.77 11.63 -24.21
N LYS A 877 -20.84 12.04 -25.09
CA LYS A 877 -20.73 11.51 -26.45
C LYS A 877 -20.21 10.07 -26.43
N GLY A 878 -20.64 9.28 -27.40
CA GLY A 878 -20.02 8.02 -27.78
C GLY A 878 -19.46 8.09 -29.20
N TYR A 879 -19.10 6.93 -29.75
CA TYR A 879 -18.61 6.81 -31.12
C TYR A 879 -19.63 7.29 -32.15
N GLY A 880 -19.15 7.81 -33.28
CA GLY A 880 -19.95 8.09 -34.47
C GLY A 880 -21.16 8.99 -34.23
N GLY A 881 -21.00 10.03 -33.41
CA GLY A 881 -22.04 10.99 -33.05
C GLY A 881 -23.12 10.45 -32.11
N THR A 882 -22.95 9.26 -31.52
CA THR A 882 -23.87 8.78 -30.48
C THR A 882 -23.80 9.68 -29.24
N PHE A 883 -24.91 9.79 -28.51
CA PHE A 883 -24.99 10.59 -27.29
C PHE A 883 -25.80 9.84 -26.23
N TYR A 884 -25.24 9.70 -25.04
CA TYR A 884 -25.81 8.95 -23.93
C TYR A 884 -26.25 9.91 -22.82
N VAL A 885 -27.51 9.78 -22.40
CA VAL A 885 -28.08 10.50 -21.26
C VAL A 885 -28.65 9.47 -20.29
N ASP A 886 -28.25 9.58 -19.02
CA ASP A 886 -28.84 8.81 -17.93
C ASP A 886 -28.98 9.73 -16.72
N SER A 887 -30.22 10.01 -16.34
CA SER A 887 -30.58 10.79 -15.15
C SER A 887 -31.42 9.96 -14.18
N SER A 888 -31.29 8.64 -14.22
CA SER A 888 -32.08 7.72 -13.41
C SER A 888 -31.60 7.62 -11.97
N GLY A 889 -30.32 7.90 -11.68
CA GLY A 889 -29.80 7.94 -10.31
C GLY A 889 -30.59 8.93 -9.44
N ARG A 890 -31.11 8.46 -8.30
CA ARG A 890 -32.05 9.23 -7.46
C ARG A 890 -31.76 9.12 -5.97
N ASN A 891 -32.03 7.98 -5.34
CA ASN A 891 -31.73 7.74 -3.93
C ASN A 891 -30.49 6.82 -3.84
N ASP A 892 -29.36 7.36 -3.39
CA ASP A 892 -28.08 6.64 -3.19
C ASP A 892 -28.13 5.88 -1.85
N ILE A 893 -28.34 4.57 -1.88
CA ILE A 893 -28.58 3.71 -0.72
C ILE A 893 -27.23 3.29 -0.11
N VAL A 894 -26.81 3.94 0.96
CA VAL A 894 -25.48 3.71 1.55
C VAL A 894 -25.45 2.65 2.65
N THR A 895 -26.51 2.53 3.48
CA THR A 895 -26.52 1.60 4.63
C THR A 895 -27.86 0.89 4.75
N CYS A 896 -27.84 -0.43 4.84
CA CYS A 896 -28.99 -1.24 5.19
C CYS A 896 -28.75 -2.01 6.50
N LYS A 897 -29.83 -2.28 7.24
CA LYS A 897 -29.79 -3.11 8.45
C LYS A 897 -31.00 -4.02 8.51
N VAL A 898 -30.84 -5.14 9.21
CA VAL A 898 -31.92 -6.09 9.48
C VAL A 898 -31.99 -6.37 10.98
N ALA A 899 -33.20 -6.41 11.50
CA ALA A 899 -33.47 -6.89 12.85
C ALA A 899 -34.65 -7.86 12.85
N VAL A 900 -34.72 -8.71 13.87
CA VAL A 900 -35.69 -9.80 13.92
C VAL A 900 -36.25 -9.93 15.32
N ASP A 901 -37.56 -10.12 15.44
CA ASP A 901 -38.18 -10.48 16.70
C ASP A 901 -39.04 -11.77 16.60
N ASN A 902 -39.93 -11.96 17.57
CA ASN A 902 -40.78 -13.14 17.62
C ASN A 902 -41.79 -13.22 16.47
N ARG A 903 -42.11 -12.11 15.82
CA ARG A 903 -43.18 -11.98 14.84
C ARG A 903 -42.71 -11.47 13.49
N ASP A 904 -41.81 -10.50 13.50
CA ASP A 904 -41.52 -9.63 12.36
C ASP A 904 -40.01 -9.61 12.05
N ILE A 905 -39.69 -9.39 10.77
CA ILE A 905 -38.36 -8.98 10.30
C ILE A 905 -38.46 -7.50 9.98
N TYR A 906 -37.57 -6.71 10.56
CA TYR A 906 -37.47 -5.29 10.32
C TYR A 906 -36.33 -5.03 9.35
N PHE A 907 -36.59 -4.16 8.37
CA PHE A 907 -35.59 -3.69 7.43
C PHE A 907 -35.43 -2.18 7.56
N TYR A 908 -34.18 -1.74 7.41
CA TYR A 908 -33.78 -0.35 7.42
C TYR A 908 -32.93 -0.07 6.19
N ALA A 909 -33.15 1.07 5.56
CA ALA A 909 -32.32 1.60 4.49
C ALA A 909 -32.04 3.09 4.77
N GLU A 910 -30.79 3.49 4.57
CA GLU A 910 -30.29 4.86 4.70
C GLU A 910 -29.68 5.28 3.38
N THR A 911 -29.99 6.49 2.94
CA THR A 911 -29.45 7.09 1.73
C THR A 911 -28.41 8.18 2.03
N ALA A 912 -27.53 8.49 1.08
CA ALA A 912 -26.52 9.54 1.24
C ALA A 912 -27.16 10.93 1.45
N ASP A 913 -28.25 11.19 0.74
CA ASP A 913 -29.05 12.41 0.80
C ASP A 913 -30.48 12.14 1.30
N VAL A 914 -31.25 13.19 1.53
CA VAL A 914 -32.67 13.09 1.94
C VAL A 914 -33.48 12.29 0.91
N LEU A 915 -34.30 11.35 1.38
CA LEU A 915 -35.13 10.51 0.53
C LEU A 915 -36.08 11.35 -0.34
N THR A 916 -36.17 11.00 -1.62
CA THR A 916 -37.18 11.59 -2.52
C THR A 916 -38.59 11.12 -2.19
N SER A 917 -39.61 11.77 -2.79
CA SER A 917 -41.02 11.38 -2.66
C SER A 917 -41.26 9.92 -3.09
N PHE A 918 -42.08 9.20 -2.32
CA PHE A 918 -42.52 7.82 -2.60
C PHE A 918 -43.40 7.69 -3.85
N SER A 919 -43.87 8.81 -4.41
CA SER A 919 -44.68 8.82 -5.64
C SER A 919 -43.88 8.58 -6.92
N GLY A 920 -42.55 8.47 -6.83
CA GLY A 920 -41.68 8.17 -7.96
C GLY A 920 -41.81 6.73 -8.44
N ASN A 921 -41.44 6.48 -9.70
CA ASN A 921 -41.40 5.12 -10.24
C ASN A 921 -40.42 4.25 -9.43
N ASN A 922 -40.82 3.00 -9.17
CA ASN A 922 -40.02 1.96 -8.49
C ASN A 922 -39.21 2.50 -7.31
N TRP A 923 -39.89 3.21 -6.40
CA TRP A 923 -39.25 3.88 -5.28
C TRP A 923 -38.87 2.90 -4.16
N MET A 924 -37.59 2.89 -3.78
CA MET A 924 -37.03 2.10 -2.68
C MET A 924 -37.59 0.66 -2.63
N LEU A 925 -37.48 -0.09 -3.72
CA LEU A 925 -37.87 -1.49 -3.80
C LEU A 925 -37.00 -2.35 -2.88
N LEU A 926 -37.61 -3.30 -2.18
CA LEU A 926 -36.90 -4.36 -1.45
C LEU A 926 -37.32 -5.72 -2.02
N LEU A 927 -36.36 -6.42 -2.61
CA LEU A 927 -36.52 -7.78 -3.12
C LEU A 927 -35.98 -8.76 -2.08
N ILE A 928 -36.71 -9.85 -1.83
CA ILE A 928 -36.36 -10.87 -0.83
C ILE A 928 -36.43 -12.25 -1.47
N ASP A 929 -35.31 -12.96 -1.41
CA ASP A 929 -35.20 -14.41 -1.62
C ASP A 929 -35.31 -15.09 -0.25
N ALA A 930 -36.46 -15.72 0.00
CA ALA A 930 -36.81 -16.26 1.31
C ALA A 930 -36.33 -17.71 1.48
N ASP A 931 -36.11 -18.44 0.39
CA ASP A 931 -35.73 -19.85 0.39
C ASP A 931 -34.27 -20.13 -0.04
N LYS A 932 -33.56 -19.09 -0.51
CA LYS A 932 -32.20 -19.11 -1.07
C LYS A 932 -32.06 -19.94 -2.34
N ASN A 933 -33.15 -20.10 -3.07
CA ASN A 933 -33.17 -20.89 -4.29
C ASN A 933 -33.26 -19.95 -5.49
N PRO A 934 -32.16 -19.77 -6.25
CA PRO A 934 -32.17 -18.88 -7.42
C PRO A 934 -33.08 -19.36 -8.56
N ASN A 935 -33.71 -20.54 -8.43
CA ASN A 935 -34.63 -21.10 -9.42
C ASN A 935 -36.12 -20.88 -9.09
N THR A 936 -36.44 -20.31 -7.93
CA THR A 936 -37.80 -19.92 -7.53
C THR A 936 -37.98 -18.41 -7.66
N GLY A 937 -39.21 -17.93 -7.46
CA GLY A 937 -39.51 -16.50 -7.55
C GLY A 937 -39.23 -15.86 -8.91
N TRP A 938 -39.15 -14.53 -8.92
CA TRP A 938 -38.68 -13.75 -10.06
C TRP A 938 -37.15 -13.75 -10.03
N HIS A 939 -36.52 -14.66 -10.80
CA HIS A 939 -35.06 -14.82 -10.86
C HIS A 939 -34.38 -14.98 -9.48
N GLY A 940 -35.02 -15.74 -8.58
CA GLY A 940 -34.58 -15.97 -7.20
C GLY A 940 -35.34 -15.16 -6.15
N TYR A 941 -36.06 -14.10 -6.53
CA TYR A 941 -36.77 -13.26 -5.55
C TYR A 941 -38.23 -13.71 -5.38
N ASP A 942 -38.56 -14.25 -4.22
CA ASP A 942 -39.92 -14.68 -3.88
C ASP A 942 -40.86 -13.51 -3.58
N PHE A 943 -40.32 -12.45 -2.97
CA PHE A 943 -41.11 -11.30 -2.52
C PHE A 943 -40.54 -9.95 -2.97
N LEU A 944 -41.43 -8.99 -3.15
CA LEU A 944 -41.12 -7.61 -3.52
C LEU A 944 -41.95 -6.63 -2.68
N VAL A 945 -41.29 -5.68 -2.03
CA VAL A 945 -41.91 -4.61 -1.26
C VAL A 945 -41.83 -3.30 -2.04
N ASN A 946 -42.77 -2.38 -1.80
CA ASN A 946 -42.84 -1.04 -2.41
C ASN A 946 -43.17 -1.01 -3.92
N ARG A 947 -43.55 -2.13 -4.53
CA ARG A 947 -44.03 -2.11 -5.92
C ARG A 947 -45.26 -1.22 -6.09
N ASN A 948 -46.20 -1.31 -5.13
CA ASN A 948 -47.33 -0.41 -5.00
C ASN A 948 -47.31 0.22 -3.60
N ILE A 949 -47.30 1.55 -3.51
CA ILE A 949 -47.30 2.27 -2.24
C ILE A 949 -48.69 2.89 -2.05
N VAL A 950 -49.34 2.59 -0.92
CA VAL A 950 -50.71 3.03 -0.64
C VAL A 950 -50.72 4.49 -0.19
N ASN A 951 -49.82 4.86 0.72
CA ASN A 951 -49.62 6.23 1.21
C ASN A 951 -48.25 6.36 1.90
N ASP A 952 -48.00 7.48 2.58
CA ASP A 952 -46.76 7.81 3.30
C ASP A 952 -46.45 6.91 4.52
N LYS A 953 -47.35 5.97 4.85
CA LYS A 953 -47.27 5.11 6.03
C LYS A 953 -47.48 3.63 5.75
N VAL A 954 -48.04 3.30 4.59
CA VAL A 954 -48.48 1.95 4.21
C VAL A 954 -48.03 1.62 2.79
N THR A 955 -47.39 0.46 2.66
CA THR A 955 -46.92 -0.11 1.39
C THR A 955 -47.43 -1.53 1.20
N THR A 956 -47.08 -2.19 0.11
CA THR A 956 -47.47 -3.57 -0.22
C THR A 956 -46.31 -4.55 -0.14
N LEU A 957 -46.63 -5.78 0.26
CA LEU A 957 -45.82 -6.97 0.04
C LEU A 957 -46.41 -7.74 -1.12
N MET A 958 -45.63 -7.96 -2.16
CA MET A 958 -45.97 -8.79 -3.30
C MET A 958 -45.26 -10.13 -3.18
N HIS A 959 -45.93 -11.22 -3.56
CA HIS A 959 -45.35 -12.54 -3.76
C HIS A 959 -45.33 -12.86 -5.25
N TYR A 960 -44.26 -13.48 -5.74
CA TYR A 960 -44.17 -13.87 -7.15
C TYR A 960 -44.95 -15.16 -7.42
N ASP A 961 -45.94 -15.09 -8.31
CA ASP A 961 -46.70 -16.25 -8.77
C ASP A 961 -46.48 -16.46 -10.29
N PRO A 962 -45.60 -17.39 -10.68
CA PRO A 962 -45.31 -17.65 -12.09
C PRO A 962 -46.53 -18.22 -12.83
N ALA A 963 -47.41 -18.98 -12.16
CA ALA A 963 -48.62 -19.53 -12.77
C ALA A 963 -49.71 -18.47 -12.94
N GLY A 964 -49.70 -17.44 -12.09
CA GLY A 964 -50.68 -16.37 -12.02
C GLY A 964 -50.32 -15.09 -12.76
N GLY A 965 -49.22 -15.07 -13.52
CA GLY A 965 -48.82 -13.92 -14.34
C GLY A 965 -47.91 -12.89 -13.65
N GLY A 966 -47.21 -13.25 -12.56
CA GLY A 966 -46.17 -12.42 -11.95
C GLY A 966 -46.46 -11.99 -10.50
N TRP A 967 -46.12 -10.75 -10.16
CA TRP A 967 -46.22 -10.22 -8.80
C TRP A 967 -47.68 -10.03 -8.34
N LYS A 968 -48.05 -10.64 -7.20
CA LYS A 968 -49.38 -10.53 -6.58
C LYS A 968 -49.30 -9.96 -5.18
N GLU A 969 -50.15 -8.99 -4.86
CA GLU A 969 -50.24 -8.43 -3.51
C GLU A 969 -50.73 -9.50 -2.52
N VAL A 970 -50.00 -9.69 -1.42
CA VAL A 970 -50.35 -10.65 -0.36
C VAL A 970 -50.55 -10.01 1.00
N ALA A 971 -50.04 -8.79 1.21
CA ALA A 971 -50.27 -8.02 2.43
C ALA A 971 -49.96 -6.52 2.24
N GLN A 972 -50.50 -5.71 3.14
CA GLN A 972 -50.05 -4.32 3.35
C GLN A 972 -49.14 -4.24 4.57
N LEU A 973 -48.07 -3.46 4.46
CA LEU A 973 -47.02 -3.31 5.47
C LEU A 973 -46.94 -1.85 5.94
N ASN A 974 -46.67 -1.65 7.22
CA ASN A 974 -46.31 -0.33 7.73
C ASN A 974 -44.85 -0.03 7.41
N TYR A 975 -44.58 1.18 6.95
CA TYR A 975 -43.24 1.73 6.79
C TYR A 975 -43.20 3.19 7.25
N ARG A 976 -42.03 3.70 7.62
CA ARG A 976 -41.84 5.12 7.96
C ARG A 976 -40.56 5.64 7.34
N CYS A 977 -40.58 6.92 6.99
CA CYS A 977 -39.44 7.66 6.51
C CYS A 977 -39.25 8.94 7.28
N LYS A 978 -38.00 9.33 7.52
CA LYS A 978 -37.64 10.66 8.03
C LYS A 978 -36.22 11.00 7.58
N GLY A 979 -36.07 12.14 6.91
CA GLY A 979 -34.78 12.55 6.33
C GLY A 979 -34.31 11.56 5.27
N ASN A 980 -33.14 10.97 5.48
CA ASN A 980 -32.48 10.02 4.57
C ASN A 980 -32.73 8.54 4.96
N ALA A 981 -33.64 8.25 5.88
CA ALA A 981 -33.83 6.91 6.40
C ALA A 981 -35.26 6.39 6.21
N LEU A 982 -35.36 5.09 5.96
CA LEU A 982 -36.59 4.31 5.80
C LEU A 982 -36.53 3.07 6.70
N GLU A 983 -37.64 2.74 7.35
CA GLU A 983 -37.84 1.48 8.08
C GLU A 983 -39.18 0.81 7.73
N LEU A 984 -39.21 -0.52 7.74
CA LEU A 984 -40.43 -1.30 7.54
C LEU A 984 -40.39 -2.62 8.33
N ALA A 985 -41.56 -3.21 8.55
CA ALA A 985 -41.70 -4.52 9.20
C ALA A 985 -42.45 -5.51 8.29
N VAL A 986 -41.85 -6.69 8.10
CA VAL A 986 -42.44 -7.81 7.35
C VAL A 986 -42.73 -8.96 8.32
N PRO A 987 -44.00 -9.40 8.45
CA PRO A 987 -44.33 -10.55 9.26
C PRO A 987 -43.63 -11.83 8.78
N ARG A 988 -42.88 -12.48 9.68
CA ARG A 988 -42.09 -13.69 9.38
C ARG A 988 -42.93 -14.83 8.81
N ARG A 989 -44.20 -14.91 9.22
CA ARG A 989 -45.16 -15.90 8.73
C ARG A 989 -45.49 -15.75 7.24
N LEU A 990 -45.44 -14.52 6.70
CA LEU A 990 -45.73 -14.25 5.30
C LEU A 990 -44.57 -14.67 4.40
N LEU A 991 -43.34 -14.61 4.92
CA LEU A 991 -42.13 -15.07 4.25
C LEU A 991 -41.83 -16.56 4.47
N GLY A 992 -42.65 -17.28 5.25
CA GLY A 992 -42.41 -18.70 5.56
C GLY A 992 -41.25 -19.00 6.53
N VAL A 993 -40.67 -17.99 7.20
CA VAL A 993 -39.46 -18.12 8.05
C VAL A 993 -39.73 -18.04 9.56
N THR A 994 -40.54 -18.98 10.08
CA THR A 994 -41.02 -18.97 11.48
C THR A 994 -40.12 -19.71 12.49
N GLY A 995 -39.08 -20.41 12.03
CA GLY A 995 -38.16 -21.19 12.89
C GLY A 995 -37.32 -20.36 13.87
N SER A 996 -36.56 -21.02 14.77
CA SER A 996 -35.62 -20.35 15.68
C SER A 996 -34.32 -19.90 15.02
N SER A 997 -34.16 -20.19 13.72
CA SER A 997 -33.08 -19.70 12.86
C SER A 997 -33.56 -19.71 11.42
N PHE A 998 -33.09 -18.77 10.61
CA PHE A 998 -33.32 -18.75 9.17
C PHE A 998 -32.17 -18.04 8.44
N THR A 999 -32.18 -18.13 7.12
CA THR A 999 -31.30 -17.33 6.27
C THR A 999 -32.12 -16.87 5.07
N ILE A 1000 -32.06 -15.57 4.79
CA ILE A 1000 -32.68 -14.96 3.62
C ILE A 1000 -31.63 -14.13 2.89
N ASP A 1001 -31.80 -13.98 1.59
CA ASP A 1001 -31.03 -13.04 0.78
C ASP A 1001 -31.95 -11.87 0.38
N PHE A 1002 -31.39 -10.66 0.28
CA PHE A 1002 -32.20 -9.48 -0.05
C PHE A 1002 -31.38 -8.42 -0.82
N HIS A 1003 -32.12 -7.60 -1.56
CA HIS A 1003 -31.61 -6.55 -2.44
C HIS A 1003 -32.50 -5.32 -2.36
N TRP A 1004 -31.91 -4.14 -2.24
CA TRP A 1004 -32.61 -2.87 -2.35
C TRP A 1004 -32.34 -2.23 -3.71
N SER A 1005 -33.32 -1.56 -4.29
CA SER A 1005 -33.12 -0.79 -5.52
C SER A 1005 -34.03 0.43 -5.55
N ASP A 1006 -33.58 1.51 -6.18
CA ASP A 1006 -34.39 2.71 -6.39
C ASP A 1006 -34.40 3.13 -7.85
N ASN A 1007 -35.58 3.48 -8.36
CA ASN A 1007 -35.77 4.07 -9.70
C ASN A 1007 -35.28 3.21 -10.88
N VAL A 1008 -35.22 1.88 -10.71
CA VAL A 1008 -34.99 0.96 -11.82
C VAL A 1008 -36.04 1.17 -12.91
N SER A 1009 -35.63 1.20 -14.18
CA SER A 1009 -36.51 1.50 -15.33
C SER A 1009 -37.62 0.46 -15.49
N ASP A 1010 -37.27 -0.81 -15.34
CA ASP A 1010 -38.13 -1.98 -15.53
C ASP A 1010 -37.68 -3.14 -14.64
N LEU A 1011 -38.46 -4.22 -14.60
CA LEU A 1011 -38.13 -5.45 -13.89
C LEU A 1011 -38.30 -6.64 -14.85
N ASN A 1012 -37.64 -6.56 -16.01
CA ASN A 1012 -37.70 -7.61 -17.02
C ASN A 1012 -36.82 -8.80 -16.61
N ASP A 1013 -35.60 -8.51 -16.16
CA ASP A 1013 -34.63 -9.50 -15.69
C ASP A 1013 -33.66 -8.87 -14.65
N PRO A 1014 -32.73 -9.64 -14.04
CA PRO A 1014 -31.81 -9.09 -13.04
C PRO A 1014 -30.82 -8.03 -13.56
N ILE A 1015 -30.57 -7.94 -14.87
CA ILE A 1015 -29.74 -6.87 -15.46
C ILE A 1015 -30.47 -5.52 -15.42
N SER A 1016 -31.80 -5.50 -15.36
CA SER A 1016 -32.55 -4.25 -15.15
C SER A 1016 -32.03 -3.51 -13.89
N LEU A 1017 -31.74 -4.25 -12.81
CA LEU A 1017 -31.16 -3.71 -11.57
C LEU A 1017 -29.75 -3.11 -11.75
N CYS A 1018 -29.03 -3.48 -12.81
CA CYS A 1018 -27.64 -3.06 -13.04
C CYS A 1018 -27.50 -1.78 -13.88
N THR A 1019 -28.56 -1.39 -14.60
CA THR A 1019 -28.46 -0.46 -15.73
C THR A 1019 -29.06 0.91 -15.48
N SER A 1020 -29.93 1.06 -14.48
CA SER A 1020 -30.59 2.32 -14.14
C SER A 1020 -30.89 2.42 -12.65
N GLY A 1021 -31.05 3.65 -12.18
CA GLY A 1021 -31.38 3.93 -10.80
C GLY A 1021 -30.21 3.64 -9.86
N ASP A 1022 -30.55 3.16 -8.67
CA ASP A 1022 -29.63 2.66 -7.66
C ASP A 1022 -29.90 1.19 -7.32
N SER A 1023 -28.88 0.47 -6.86
CA SER A 1023 -28.91 -0.98 -6.63
C SER A 1023 -27.94 -1.38 -5.52
N ALA A 1024 -28.50 -1.76 -4.36
CA ALA A 1024 -27.77 -2.07 -3.15
C ALA A 1024 -28.01 -3.52 -2.68
N PRO A 1025 -26.99 -4.40 -2.77
CA PRO A 1025 -25.63 -4.13 -3.25
C PRO A 1025 -25.56 -4.07 -4.77
N ASN A 1026 -24.52 -3.42 -5.30
CA ASN A 1026 -24.30 -3.26 -6.74
C ASN A 1026 -24.67 -4.48 -7.62
N ARG A 1027 -25.30 -4.18 -8.76
CA ARG A 1027 -25.66 -5.15 -9.81
C ARG A 1027 -26.61 -6.25 -9.30
N ARG A 1028 -26.31 -7.52 -9.61
CA ARG A 1028 -27.12 -8.68 -9.19
C ARG A 1028 -26.66 -9.31 -7.88
N PHE A 1029 -25.75 -8.66 -7.16
CA PHE A 1029 -25.36 -9.14 -5.84
C PHE A 1029 -26.52 -9.00 -4.85
N ASN A 1030 -26.43 -9.76 -3.76
CA ASN A 1030 -27.39 -9.79 -2.69
C ASN A 1030 -26.68 -9.73 -1.34
N TYR A 1031 -27.36 -9.12 -0.37
CA TYR A 1031 -26.99 -9.25 1.03
C TYR A 1031 -27.58 -10.53 1.61
N ARG A 1032 -26.78 -11.26 2.40
CA ARG A 1032 -27.25 -12.45 3.12
C ARG A 1032 -27.44 -12.16 4.59
N CYS A 1033 -28.68 -12.31 5.07
CA CYS A 1033 -29.02 -12.21 6.48
C CYS A 1033 -29.13 -13.61 7.10
N ILE A 1034 -28.22 -13.93 8.04
CA ILE A 1034 -28.29 -15.15 8.85
C ILE A 1034 -28.76 -14.76 10.26
N TRP A 1035 -29.89 -15.30 10.71
CA TRP A 1035 -30.41 -15.04 12.04
C TRP A 1035 -30.54 -16.31 12.89
N LYS A 1036 -30.22 -16.20 14.18
CA LYS A 1036 -30.40 -17.23 15.20
C LYS A 1036 -30.97 -16.59 16.48
N ARG A 1037 -32.06 -17.15 17.00
CA ARG A 1037 -32.70 -16.69 18.23
C ARG A 1037 -31.76 -16.75 19.44
#